data_AF-A0A450TMH7-F1
#
_entry.id   AF-A0A450TMH7-F1
#
_cell.length_a   1.000
_cell.length_b   1.000
_cell.length_c   1.000
_cell.angle_alpha   90.00
_cell.angle_beta   90.00
_cell.angle_gamma   90.00
#
_symmetry.space_group_name_H-M   'P 1'
#
loop_
_entity.id
_entity.type
_entity.pdbx_description
1 polymer ?
#
loop_
_entity_poly.entity_id
_entity_poly.type
_entity_poly.pdbx_seq_one_letter_code
_entity_poly.pdbx_strand_id
1 'polypeptide(L)'
;VINGHLGTGSADLQSLSVEAEQGDLFVTKESGWIETDGTIRLSGRDIEMAGVLKNLATTVAPDDFEVTIDAARDLTITGDMQLAGSTDIHGGNHVAIYNTDVVVEGTGEQLSISSDGTMKFGETAIAGEDHPLFDAGQNYLQGAIISAPGKVTIAAASDVEITSGVIIYTTEDQSAINIASADLAFTGALYAGGSYDEGVVTWTGREASIHLDTTGQIRFGGEYYDAAGDLAAMGGSARATREISIDSTGHNNQVGLWVSTESSLQTDATGTFNNDTGSFALNQVAASRIVSDMQSGMRIFGAVQALDNDATVELTTEGLLYVDGFIEAGDTLSLTGGSADVIIGQGDEATTHQVGLWLTKAIYAQDENENYLDEEGRAMDADGFLVDGEGRFVDEDGDLLADGMEPILGGKNQRLAGGTLDIQPGGDMNLAASSDIWLYGMVGTVYVPEGSTAPWVDVASATIHTSEGAVDIHNLVNAVSRIDITAGDINLFQDAVVKTRAMDSQISMRASGDLYIADNPDVTGRALVESSDRIILFADSLDIAGTVRVNDAGGEILGYGVSQILVTGELEARNAGTVDLYAGINANASRAELENPAYTKAAMTGGKIYILGAGLLDAGDEVKLIAGGDVLIQAAAAMADGEMTVADPYITQTPQTIQVVTGSRQIEDGFIRVPEVHWVTTTVTEQVGMEDVKVGDRFYTMDTVLTQDAYYNPTTGEIREYFVENADYYNNGSTPVGGLKPGVPIINWAAYNVAAPNPDDTFNQLNDDQRTAVMLTLGYRKLYDFTYSNLTENGSIDGVPYVLRQGEAGFVAPDWVNDPVEIRKGAVDGWADLSGTAPQKDKYIRMPVGLNDDVLRVVSQGEPGLVTARDEYGHIVYDENGQEVKGELVGHYRDRARVEYLQDQSSYMQPAPSTYERDIDYDGSPARWDVDYNSDGRREYELFS
;
A
#
# COMPACT_ATOMS: atom_id res chain seq x y z
N VAL A 1 -20.76 45.38 20.83
CA VAL A 1 -21.30 44.39 21.79
C VAL A 1 -22.80 44.56 21.91
N ILE A 2 -23.56 43.53 21.55
CA ILE A 2 -24.99 43.40 21.75
C ILE A 2 -25.17 42.38 22.87
N ASN A 3 -25.62 42.87 24.03
CA ASN A 3 -25.88 42.08 25.22
C ASN A 3 -27.29 42.44 25.74
N GLY A 4 -28.28 42.11 24.92
CA GLY A 4 -29.70 42.43 25.10
C GLY A 4 -30.50 42.06 23.85
N HIS A 5 -31.82 42.22 23.93
CA HIS A 5 -32.73 41.93 22.82
C HIS A 5 -32.92 43.16 21.92
N LEU A 6 -32.64 43.00 20.63
CA LEU A 6 -32.71 44.03 19.60
C LEU A 6 -33.81 43.65 18.60
N GLY A 7 -34.82 44.52 18.46
CA GLY A 7 -35.89 44.40 17.46
C GLY A 7 -37.18 43.69 17.93
N THR A 8 -37.34 43.36 19.22
CA THR A 8 -38.59 42.78 19.75
C THR A 8 -39.81 43.63 19.38
N GLY A 9 -40.81 42.99 18.74
CA GLY A 9 -42.09 43.64 18.46
C GLY A 9 -42.02 44.77 17.43
N SER A 10 -40.91 44.89 16.70
CA SER A 10 -40.86 45.68 15.48
C SER A 10 -41.80 45.05 14.45
N ALA A 11 -42.83 45.80 14.08
CA ALA A 11 -43.67 45.54 12.92
C ALA A 11 -43.35 46.62 11.88
N ASP A 12 -43.19 46.23 10.62
CA ASP A 12 -42.85 47.11 9.49
C ASP A 12 -41.43 47.72 9.56
N LEU A 13 -40.47 47.10 10.27
CA LEU A 13 -39.08 47.55 10.20
C LEU A 13 -38.51 47.19 8.83
N GLN A 14 -38.02 48.16 8.05
CA GLN A 14 -37.47 47.85 6.72
C GLN A 14 -36.11 47.17 6.79
N SER A 15 -35.25 47.59 7.72
CA SER A 15 -33.91 47.07 7.87
C SER A 15 -33.35 47.36 9.27
N LEU A 16 -32.58 46.42 9.80
CA LEU A 16 -31.77 46.52 10.99
C LEU A 16 -30.29 46.38 10.60
N SER A 17 -29.55 47.49 10.64
CA SER A 17 -28.11 47.50 10.33
C SER A 17 -27.30 47.79 11.59
N VAL A 18 -26.31 46.94 11.88
CA VAL A 18 -25.33 47.13 12.95
C VAL A 18 -23.94 47.05 12.35
N GLU A 19 -23.19 48.15 12.45
CA GLU A 19 -21.86 48.27 11.86
C GLU A 19 -20.84 48.71 12.91
N ALA A 20 -19.72 47.98 12.98
CA ALA A 20 -18.54 48.34 13.76
C ALA A 20 -17.42 48.81 12.82
N GLU A 21 -17.45 50.08 12.39
CA GLU A 21 -16.58 50.65 11.34
C GLU A 21 -15.07 50.36 11.48
N GLN A 22 -14.56 50.21 12.71
CA GLN A 22 -13.13 49.97 12.99
C GLN A 22 -12.88 48.89 14.05
N GLY A 23 -13.92 48.18 14.48
CA GLY A 23 -13.85 47.31 15.66
C GLY A 23 -14.65 46.03 15.48
N ASP A 24 -14.72 45.28 16.57
CA ASP A 24 -15.30 43.94 16.55
C ASP A 24 -16.77 43.98 17.02
N LEU A 25 -17.61 43.13 16.44
CA LEU A 25 -19.02 42.98 16.78
C LEU A 25 -19.24 41.68 17.55
N PHE A 26 -19.59 41.81 18.83
CA PHE A 26 -19.94 40.67 19.68
C PHE A 26 -21.46 40.63 19.92
N VAL A 27 -22.10 39.50 19.67
CA VAL A 27 -23.46 39.16 20.13
C VAL A 27 -23.32 38.07 21.18
N THR A 28 -23.56 38.43 22.44
CA THR A 28 -23.16 37.59 23.59
C THR A 28 -24.12 36.42 23.84
N LYS A 29 -23.59 35.25 24.24
CA LYS A 29 -24.36 34.04 24.54
C LYS A 29 -25.49 34.21 25.57
N GLU A 30 -25.25 34.94 26.66
CA GLU A 30 -26.18 35.01 27.80
C GLU A 30 -27.46 35.81 27.52
N SER A 31 -27.38 36.89 26.74
CA SER A 31 -28.54 37.79 26.53
C SER A 31 -28.56 38.50 25.17
N GLY A 32 -27.60 38.21 24.29
CA GLY A 32 -27.60 38.73 22.93
C GLY A 32 -28.70 38.09 22.10
N TRP A 33 -29.64 38.89 21.62
CA TRP A 33 -30.73 38.42 20.77
C TRP A 33 -31.06 39.48 19.73
N ILE A 34 -31.10 39.10 18.46
CA ILE A 34 -31.47 39.98 17.36
C ILE A 34 -32.68 39.35 16.66
N GLU A 35 -33.79 40.08 16.55
CA GLU A 35 -35.02 39.60 15.93
C GLU A 35 -35.74 40.71 15.16
N THR A 36 -36.13 40.46 13.91
CA THR A 36 -36.83 41.45 13.08
C THR A 36 -37.61 40.82 11.93
N ASP A 37 -38.66 41.51 11.47
CA ASP A 37 -39.43 41.22 10.26
C ASP A 37 -38.90 41.94 8.99
N GLY A 38 -37.88 42.78 9.15
CA GLY A 38 -37.07 43.40 8.09
C GLY A 38 -35.72 42.75 7.84
N THR A 39 -34.98 43.28 6.87
CA THR A 39 -33.62 42.81 6.54
C THR A 39 -32.60 43.07 7.66
N ILE A 40 -31.62 42.20 7.84
CA ILE A 40 -30.55 42.33 8.83
C ILE A 40 -29.21 42.50 8.11
N ARG A 41 -28.43 43.48 8.54
CA ARG A 41 -27.04 43.68 8.09
C ARG A 41 -26.11 43.84 9.29
N LEU A 42 -25.17 42.94 9.45
CA LEU A 42 -24.15 42.96 10.49
C LEU A 42 -22.78 43.11 9.85
N SER A 43 -22.00 44.10 10.27
CA SER A 43 -20.62 44.26 9.80
C SER A 43 -19.65 44.68 10.90
N GLY A 44 -18.40 44.25 10.77
CA GLY A 44 -17.32 44.54 11.72
C GLY A 44 -15.98 43.98 11.25
N ARG A 45 -14.91 44.24 11.99
CA ARG A 45 -13.60 43.64 11.70
C ARG A 45 -13.62 42.14 11.99
N ASP A 46 -13.91 41.79 13.23
CA ASP A 46 -14.21 40.43 13.66
C ASP A 46 -15.66 40.40 14.16
N ILE A 47 -16.38 39.31 13.88
CA ILE A 47 -17.75 39.13 14.37
C ILE A 47 -17.83 37.81 15.15
N GLU A 48 -18.30 37.89 16.40
CA GLU A 48 -18.58 36.73 17.25
C GLU A 48 -20.08 36.69 17.55
N MET A 49 -20.77 35.71 16.96
CA MET A 49 -22.21 35.48 17.08
C MET A 49 -22.45 34.29 18.02
N ALA A 50 -22.47 34.54 19.33
CA ALA A 50 -22.75 33.51 20.34
C ALA A 50 -24.19 33.54 20.86
N GLY A 51 -24.93 34.62 20.61
CA GLY A 51 -26.36 34.75 20.92
C GLY A 51 -27.25 34.36 19.75
N VAL A 52 -28.56 34.66 19.84
CA VAL A 52 -29.56 34.22 18.85
C VAL A 52 -29.77 35.28 17.75
N LEU A 53 -29.85 34.82 16.50
CA LEU A 53 -30.32 35.62 15.37
C LEU A 53 -31.62 35.03 14.80
N LYS A 54 -32.67 35.84 14.76
CA LYS A 54 -33.95 35.47 14.19
C LYS A 54 -34.40 36.45 13.11
N ASN A 55 -34.63 35.94 11.91
CA ASN A 55 -35.17 36.73 10.81
C ASN A 55 -36.52 36.17 10.37
N LEU A 56 -37.51 37.04 10.21
CA LEU A 56 -38.86 36.70 9.73
C LEU A 56 -39.15 37.30 8.34
N ALA A 57 -38.18 38.00 7.75
CA ALA A 57 -38.31 38.59 6.43
C ALA A 57 -38.17 37.49 5.37
N THR A 58 -38.94 37.60 4.29
CA THR A 58 -38.83 36.73 3.11
C THR A 58 -39.05 37.59 1.87
N THR A 59 -38.23 37.45 0.84
CA THR A 59 -38.52 38.03 -0.47
C THR A 59 -38.50 36.96 -1.55
N VAL A 60 -39.28 37.16 -2.62
CA VAL A 60 -39.42 36.18 -3.70
C VAL A 60 -38.21 36.24 -4.67
N ALA A 61 -37.22 37.08 -4.39
CA ALA A 61 -36.10 37.33 -5.29
C ALA A 61 -34.92 36.43 -4.89
N PRO A 62 -34.51 35.46 -5.73
CA PRO A 62 -33.46 34.48 -5.39
C PRO A 62 -32.04 35.08 -5.29
N ASP A 63 -31.86 36.37 -5.53
CA ASP A 63 -30.57 37.08 -5.38
C ASP A 63 -30.66 38.21 -4.33
N ASP A 64 -31.78 38.31 -3.62
CA ASP A 64 -31.91 39.21 -2.47
C ASP A 64 -31.57 38.42 -1.20
N PHE A 65 -30.86 39.06 -0.29
CA PHE A 65 -30.46 38.46 0.98
C PHE A 65 -31.11 39.25 2.10
N GLU A 66 -32.04 38.61 2.81
CA GLU A 66 -32.68 39.18 3.99
C GLU A 66 -31.69 39.35 5.14
N VAL A 67 -30.66 38.50 5.20
CA VAL A 67 -29.64 38.55 6.24
C VAL A 67 -28.27 38.59 5.59
N THR A 68 -27.47 39.60 5.94
CA THR A 68 -26.06 39.69 5.53
C THR A 68 -25.19 39.86 6.77
N ILE A 69 -24.19 38.98 6.93
CA ILE A 69 -23.17 39.08 7.96
C ILE A 69 -21.82 39.18 7.27
N ASP A 70 -21.14 40.30 7.42
CA ASP A 70 -19.89 40.61 6.72
C ASP A 70 -18.79 40.99 7.72
N ALA A 71 -17.92 40.02 8.03
CA ALA A 71 -16.72 40.25 8.84
C ALA A 71 -15.52 40.54 7.93
N ALA A 72 -14.82 41.65 8.15
CA ALA A 72 -13.65 42.00 7.34
C ALA A 72 -12.45 41.05 7.56
N ARG A 73 -12.46 40.22 8.61
CA ARG A 73 -11.41 39.25 8.93
C ARG A 73 -12.00 37.92 9.42
N ASP A 74 -12.34 37.80 10.71
CA ASP A 74 -12.77 36.52 11.27
C ASP A 74 -14.25 36.57 11.68
N LEU A 75 -15.02 35.56 11.26
CA LEU A 75 -16.40 35.34 11.70
C LEU A 75 -16.49 34.03 12.48
N THR A 76 -17.09 34.07 13.66
CA THR A 76 -17.37 32.89 14.49
C THR A 76 -18.84 32.86 14.89
N ILE A 77 -19.53 31.76 14.59
CA ILE A 77 -20.94 31.55 14.91
C ILE A 77 -21.06 30.33 15.83
N THR A 78 -21.62 30.55 17.02
CA THR A 78 -21.84 29.54 18.07
C THR A 78 -23.21 29.64 18.73
N GLY A 79 -24.09 30.50 18.21
CA GLY A 79 -25.44 30.70 18.70
C GLY A 79 -26.45 30.58 17.56
N ASP A 80 -27.65 30.11 17.92
CA ASP A 80 -28.66 29.65 16.97
C ASP A 80 -29.13 30.74 15.99
N MET A 81 -29.28 30.35 14.72
CA MET A 81 -29.79 31.21 13.66
C MET A 81 -31.04 30.59 13.03
N GLN A 82 -32.18 31.28 13.16
CA GLN A 82 -33.47 30.91 12.55
C GLN A 82 -33.88 31.98 11.54
N LEU A 83 -33.77 31.67 10.25
CA LEU A 83 -33.78 32.68 9.20
C LEU A 83 -34.86 32.34 8.17
N ALA A 84 -35.91 33.16 8.04
CA ALA A 84 -36.98 32.88 7.09
C ALA A 84 -36.65 33.23 5.62
N GLY A 85 -35.58 33.99 5.40
CA GLY A 85 -35.15 34.45 4.08
C GLY A 85 -33.70 34.10 3.79
N SER A 86 -33.33 34.26 2.53
CA SER A 86 -32.00 33.99 2.02
C SER A 86 -30.94 34.74 2.82
N THR A 87 -29.86 34.03 3.12
CA THR A 87 -28.82 34.51 4.05
C THR A 87 -27.45 34.43 3.40
N ASP A 88 -26.68 35.52 3.52
CA ASP A 88 -25.29 35.61 3.12
C ASP A 88 -24.38 35.84 4.34
N ILE A 89 -23.34 35.01 4.43
CA ILE A 89 -22.38 34.98 5.51
C ILE A 89 -20.99 35.07 4.88
N HIS A 90 -20.20 36.06 5.28
CA HIS A 90 -18.88 36.33 4.74
C HIS A 90 -17.84 36.63 5.83
N GLY A 91 -16.63 36.06 5.67
CA GLY A 91 -15.45 36.38 6.45
C GLY A 91 -14.22 36.66 5.56
N GLY A 92 -13.55 37.80 5.76
CA GLY A 92 -12.39 38.19 4.94
C GLY A 92 -11.09 37.37 5.17
N ASN A 93 -11.09 36.41 6.09
CA ASN A 93 -9.94 35.54 6.37
C ASN A 93 -10.37 34.16 6.88
N HIS A 94 -11.31 34.09 7.82
CA HIS A 94 -11.75 32.83 8.40
C HIS A 94 -13.24 32.85 8.78
N VAL A 95 -13.94 31.74 8.52
CA VAL A 95 -15.30 31.49 9.04
C VAL A 95 -15.30 30.20 9.86
N ALA A 96 -15.79 30.28 11.10
CA ALA A 96 -15.99 29.14 11.99
C ALA A 96 -17.46 29.03 12.41
N ILE A 97 -18.06 27.85 12.24
CA ILE A 97 -19.42 27.56 12.71
C ILE A 97 -19.42 26.24 13.48
N TYR A 98 -19.77 26.28 14.76
CA TYR A 98 -19.77 25.10 15.62
C TYR A 98 -20.69 25.31 16.83
N ASN A 99 -21.13 24.22 17.46
CA ASN A 99 -22.05 24.23 18.60
C ASN A 99 -23.34 25.02 18.34
N THR A 100 -23.92 24.91 17.14
CA THR A 100 -25.06 25.74 16.74
C THR A 100 -25.81 25.16 15.54
N ASP A 101 -27.04 25.65 15.35
CA ASP A 101 -27.81 25.43 14.13
C ASP A 101 -27.90 26.72 13.30
N VAL A 102 -27.66 26.63 12.00
CA VAL A 102 -27.84 27.69 11.01
C VAL A 102 -28.88 27.24 10.00
N VAL A 103 -30.14 27.60 10.25
CA VAL A 103 -31.30 27.11 9.50
C VAL A 103 -31.95 28.27 8.77
N VAL A 104 -31.87 28.21 7.44
CA VAL A 104 -32.73 28.98 6.54
C VAL A 104 -34.01 28.18 6.30
N GLU A 105 -35.14 28.84 6.44
CA GLU A 105 -36.49 28.36 6.17
C GLU A 105 -37.08 29.17 5.01
N GLY A 106 -38.13 28.67 4.36
CA GLY A 106 -38.80 29.39 3.26
C GLY A 106 -38.54 28.78 1.89
N THR A 107 -39.57 28.80 1.04
CA THR A 107 -39.53 28.10 -0.25
C THR A 107 -38.56 28.78 -1.23
N GLY A 108 -37.62 28.00 -1.77
CA GLY A 108 -36.59 28.47 -2.69
C GLY A 108 -35.47 29.29 -2.05
N GLU A 109 -35.45 29.44 -0.73
CA GLU A 109 -34.46 30.25 -0.02
C GLU A 109 -33.09 29.55 0.02
N GLN A 110 -32.02 30.35 0.10
CA GLN A 110 -30.64 29.88 0.05
C GLN A 110 -29.77 30.38 1.20
N LEU A 111 -28.72 29.63 1.49
CA LEU A 111 -27.67 29.97 2.43
C LEU A 111 -26.32 30.03 1.70
N SER A 112 -25.68 31.19 1.73
CA SER A 112 -24.34 31.43 1.20
C SER A 112 -23.37 31.65 2.36
N ILE A 113 -22.30 30.86 2.41
CA ILE A 113 -21.20 30.98 3.38
C ILE A 113 -19.91 31.09 2.58
N SER A 114 -19.20 32.21 2.74
CA SER A 114 -17.99 32.50 1.98
C SER A 114 -16.84 32.99 2.85
N SER A 115 -15.62 32.64 2.44
CA SER A 115 -14.38 33.09 3.10
C SER A 115 -13.30 33.42 2.07
N ASP A 116 -12.67 34.59 2.21
CA ASP A 116 -11.48 34.96 1.43
C ASP A 116 -10.22 34.17 1.87
N GLY A 117 -10.32 33.35 2.93
CA GLY A 117 -9.27 32.46 3.40
C GLY A 117 -9.81 31.05 3.66
N THR A 118 -9.81 30.61 4.93
CA THR A 118 -10.20 29.24 5.31
C THR A 118 -11.59 29.18 5.94
N MET A 119 -12.17 27.98 6.04
CA MET A 119 -13.37 27.73 6.83
C MET A 119 -13.26 26.46 7.65
N LYS A 120 -13.88 26.46 8.82
CA LYS A 120 -13.99 25.29 9.68
C LYS A 120 -15.40 25.13 10.23
N PHE A 121 -15.97 23.95 10.04
CA PHE A 121 -17.27 23.56 10.54
C PHE A 121 -17.12 22.47 11.59
N GLY A 122 -17.62 22.77 12.78
CA GLY A 122 -17.43 21.99 14.00
C GLY A 122 -16.05 22.16 14.64
N GLU A 123 -15.95 21.84 15.93
CA GLU A 123 -14.75 22.07 16.73
C GLU A 123 -14.58 21.00 17.82
N THR A 124 -13.36 20.76 18.27
CA THR A 124 -13.10 19.89 19.44
C THR A 124 -13.18 20.70 20.74
N ALA A 125 -13.87 20.16 21.74
CA ALA A 125 -13.98 20.74 23.06
C ALA A 125 -13.70 19.72 24.18
N ILE A 126 -13.41 20.23 25.37
CA ILE A 126 -13.22 19.43 26.59
C ILE A 126 -14.40 19.70 27.53
N ALA A 127 -15.03 18.63 28.02
CA ALA A 127 -16.17 18.72 28.92
C ALA A 127 -15.77 19.30 30.28
N GLY A 128 -16.48 20.34 30.72
CA GLY A 128 -16.33 20.92 32.06
C GLY A 128 -17.05 20.10 33.14
N GLU A 129 -16.91 20.49 34.41
CA GLU A 129 -17.53 19.79 35.55
C GLU A 129 -19.07 19.65 35.45
N ASP A 130 -19.72 20.59 34.76
CA ASP A 130 -21.19 20.65 34.63
C ASP A 130 -21.67 20.29 33.20
N HIS A 131 -20.87 19.59 32.39
CA HIS A 131 -21.30 19.21 31.03
C HIS A 131 -22.48 18.22 31.09
N PRO A 132 -23.57 18.42 30.32
CA PRO A 132 -24.81 17.65 30.48
C PRO A 132 -24.72 16.19 30.02
N LEU A 133 -23.74 15.85 29.18
CA LEU A 133 -23.65 14.56 28.49
C LEU A 133 -22.33 13.81 28.66
N PHE A 134 -21.25 14.49 29.05
CA PHE A 134 -19.88 13.94 29.03
C PHE A 134 -19.23 14.17 30.38
N ASP A 135 -18.35 13.26 30.78
CA ASP A 135 -17.64 13.36 32.04
C ASP A 135 -16.60 14.48 32.00
N ALA A 136 -16.33 15.10 33.15
CA ALA A 136 -15.37 16.19 33.25
C ALA A 136 -13.97 15.77 32.75
N GLY A 137 -13.42 16.54 31.81
CA GLY A 137 -12.13 16.26 31.19
C GLY A 137 -12.19 15.40 29.92
N GLN A 138 -13.36 14.89 29.53
CA GLN A 138 -13.54 14.13 28.30
C GLN A 138 -13.52 15.04 27.06
N ASN A 139 -12.83 14.62 25.99
CA ASN A 139 -12.92 15.28 24.69
C ASN A 139 -14.24 14.94 24.00
N TYR A 140 -14.85 15.93 23.34
CA TYR A 140 -16.04 15.75 22.52
C TYR A 140 -16.05 16.72 21.34
N LEU A 141 -16.87 16.41 20.34
CA LEU A 141 -17.07 17.26 19.16
C LEU A 141 -18.26 18.19 19.33
N GLN A 142 -18.05 19.46 19.00
CA GLN A 142 -19.09 20.46 18.85
C GLN A 142 -19.49 20.53 17.38
N GLY A 143 -20.60 19.89 17.04
CA GLY A 143 -21.16 19.85 15.70
C GLY A 143 -21.93 21.10 15.28
N ALA A 144 -22.48 21.10 14.07
CA ALA A 144 -23.41 22.12 13.61
C ALA A 144 -24.39 21.56 12.58
N ILE A 145 -25.64 22.04 12.59
CA ILE A 145 -26.60 21.78 11.52
C ILE A 145 -26.66 23.01 10.61
N ILE A 146 -26.47 22.81 9.31
CA ILE A 146 -26.51 23.86 8.29
C ILE A 146 -27.52 23.47 7.23
N SER A 147 -28.55 24.28 7.02
CA SER A 147 -29.59 23.92 6.06
C SER A 147 -30.25 25.10 5.37
N ALA A 148 -30.67 24.87 4.13
CA ALA A 148 -31.57 25.75 3.39
C ALA A 148 -32.48 24.92 2.48
N PRO A 149 -33.70 25.35 2.17
CA PRO A 149 -34.61 24.53 1.37
C PRO A 149 -34.15 24.41 -0.08
N GLY A 150 -33.73 25.53 -0.70
CA GLY A 150 -33.34 25.58 -2.10
C GLY A 150 -31.84 25.33 -2.33
N LYS A 151 -30.95 26.02 -1.63
CA LYS A 151 -29.49 25.90 -1.90
C LYS A 151 -28.62 26.23 -0.71
N VAL A 152 -27.56 25.43 -0.49
CA VAL A 152 -26.45 25.77 0.42
C VAL A 152 -25.19 25.94 -0.42
N THR A 153 -24.48 27.06 -0.26
CA THR A 153 -23.20 27.33 -0.92
C THR A 153 -22.12 27.58 0.14
N ILE A 154 -21.01 26.88 0.05
CA ILE A 154 -19.81 27.07 0.87
C ILE A 154 -18.66 27.36 -0.10
N ALA A 155 -18.05 28.54 -0.02
CA ALA A 155 -16.97 28.94 -0.93
C ALA A 155 -15.78 29.57 -0.18
N ALA A 156 -14.65 28.85 -0.11
CA ALA A 156 -13.41 29.34 0.48
C ALA A 156 -12.34 29.55 -0.59
N ALA A 157 -11.52 30.60 -0.46
CA ALA A 157 -10.34 30.75 -1.31
C ALA A 157 -9.22 29.76 -0.97
N SER A 158 -9.22 29.21 0.26
CA SER A 158 -8.29 28.19 0.75
C SER A 158 -9.07 27.00 1.31
N ASP A 159 -8.68 26.48 2.47
CA ASP A 159 -9.07 25.14 2.92
C ASP A 159 -10.43 25.18 3.62
N VAL A 160 -11.22 24.13 3.41
CA VAL A 160 -12.48 23.88 4.14
C VAL A 160 -12.33 22.59 4.93
N GLU A 161 -12.58 22.68 6.23
CA GLU A 161 -12.65 21.52 7.14
C GLU A 161 -14.09 21.36 7.65
N ILE A 162 -14.66 20.17 7.46
CA ILE A 162 -15.98 19.78 7.98
C ILE A 162 -15.81 18.54 8.84
N THR A 163 -16.00 18.69 10.15
CA THR A 163 -15.84 17.61 11.14
C THR A 163 -17.07 16.69 11.21
N SER A 164 -16.93 15.54 11.87
CA SER A 164 -17.98 14.49 11.93
C SER A 164 -19.27 14.89 12.65
N GLY A 165 -19.24 15.95 13.46
CA GLY A 165 -20.44 16.49 14.11
C GLY A 165 -21.30 17.40 13.19
N VAL A 166 -20.88 17.63 11.95
CA VAL A 166 -21.55 18.59 11.05
C VAL A 166 -22.48 17.88 10.09
N ILE A 167 -23.69 18.41 9.94
CA ILE A 167 -24.69 17.95 9.00
C ILE A 167 -25.13 19.11 8.13
N ILE A 168 -25.06 18.93 6.81
CA ILE A 168 -25.47 19.92 5.82
C ILE A 168 -26.56 19.30 4.95
N TYR A 169 -27.72 19.96 4.84
CA TYR A 169 -28.80 19.42 4.04
C TYR A 169 -29.65 20.45 3.30
N THR A 170 -30.32 20.00 2.25
CA THR A 170 -31.33 20.76 1.50
C THR A 170 -32.58 19.91 1.29
N THR A 171 -33.76 20.52 1.20
CA THR A 171 -35.02 19.76 1.33
C THR A 171 -35.95 19.82 0.12
N GLU A 172 -35.76 20.77 -0.80
CA GLU A 172 -36.67 20.96 -1.95
C GLU A 172 -36.26 20.16 -3.19
N ASP A 173 -37.18 20.09 -4.16
CA ASP A 173 -36.86 19.55 -5.47
C ASP A 173 -35.78 20.41 -6.14
N GLN A 174 -34.84 19.77 -6.83
CA GLN A 174 -33.76 20.42 -7.58
C GLN A 174 -32.86 21.30 -6.70
N SER A 175 -32.85 21.03 -5.39
CA SER A 175 -31.99 21.72 -4.45
C SER A 175 -30.53 21.33 -4.64
N ALA A 176 -29.61 22.18 -4.16
CA ALA A 176 -28.18 21.93 -4.34
C ALA A 176 -27.34 22.28 -3.11
N ILE A 177 -26.35 21.43 -2.82
CA ILE A 177 -25.25 21.72 -1.92
C ILE A 177 -24.00 21.92 -2.77
N ASN A 178 -23.42 23.11 -2.74
CA ASN A 178 -22.21 23.45 -3.50
C ASN A 178 -21.08 23.78 -2.52
N ILE A 179 -19.95 23.09 -2.64
CA ILE A 179 -18.76 23.35 -1.84
C ILE A 179 -17.58 23.62 -2.78
N ALA A 180 -16.97 24.79 -2.66
CA ALA A 180 -15.80 25.19 -3.41
C ALA A 180 -14.65 25.57 -2.48
N SER A 181 -13.46 24.98 -2.68
CA SER A 181 -12.28 25.25 -1.84
C SER A 181 -10.95 24.98 -2.55
N ALA A 182 -9.83 25.31 -1.91
CA ALA A 182 -8.53 24.82 -2.36
C ALA A 182 -8.38 23.33 -2.03
N ASP A 183 -8.42 22.99 -0.75
CA ASP A 183 -8.49 21.62 -0.23
C ASP A 183 -9.78 21.44 0.59
N LEU A 184 -10.34 20.23 0.62
CA LEU A 184 -11.55 19.88 1.37
C LEU A 184 -11.28 18.65 2.24
N ALA A 185 -11.36 18.82 3.56
CA ALA A 185 -11.38 17.71 4.52
C ALA A 185 -12.81 17.54 5.04
N PHE A 186 -13.42 16.37 4.78
CA PHE A 186 -14.82 16.14 5.06
C PHE A 186 -15.07 14.83 5.82
N THR A 187 -15.58 14.94 7.04
CA THR A 187 -15.95 13.79 7.90
C THR A 187 -17.44 13.81 8.31
N GLY A 188 -18.17 14.88 7.96
CA GLY A 188 -19.59 15.07 8.33
C GLY A 188 -20.58 14.35 7.40
N ALA A 189 -21.80 14.88 7.31
CA ALA A 189 -22.86 14.37 6.44
C ALA A 189 -23.43 15.44 5.49
N LEU A 190 -23.56 15.11 4.21
CA LEU A 190 -24.27 15.90 3.19
C LEU A 190 -25.55 15.17 2.75
N TYR A 191 -26.71 15.82 2.85
CA TYR A 191 -27.99 15.26 2.43
C TYR A 191 -28.71 16.22 1.46
N ALA A 192 -28.55 16.02 0.15
CA ALA A 192 -29.21 16.85 -0.86
C ALA A 192 -30.58 16.29 -1.25
N GLY A 193 -31.65 16.98 -0.87
CA GLY A 193 -33.04 16.53 -0.98
C GLY A 193 -33.56 15.82 0.28
N GLY A 194 -32.72 15.72 1.32
CA GLY A 194 -33.04 15.11 2.60
C GLY A 194 -33.27 16.15 3.70
N SER A 195 -34.17 15.85 4.63
CA SER A 195 -34.34 16.57 5.89
C SER A 195 -33.85 15.69 7.02
N TYR A 196 -33.02 16.26 7.91
CA TYR A 196 -32.48 15.57 9.07
C TYR A 196 -33.24 15.96 10.33
N ASP A 197 -33.70 14.97 11.09
CA ASP A 197 -34.33 15.16 12.41
C ASP A 197 -33.92 14.02 13.35
N GLU A 198 -33.22 14.35 14.44
CA GLU A 198 -32.79 13.42 15.51
C GLU A 198 -32.20 12.09 15.02
N GLY A 199 -31.35 12.12 13.98
CA GLY A 199 -30.70 10.91 13.42
C GLY A 199 -31.48 10.20 12.33
N VAL A 200 -32.68 10.68 11.99
CA VAL A 200 -33.51 10.16 10.90
C VAL A 200 -33.44 11.11 9.72
N VAL A 201 -33.16 10.58 8.52
CA VAL A 201 -33.21 11.34 7.27
C VAL A 201 -34.50 11.01 6.53
N THR A 202 -35.28 12.04 6.23
CA THR A 202 -36.51 11.94 5.42
C THR A 202 -36.28 12.62 4.08
N TRP A 203 -36.46 11.89 2.99
CA TRP A 203 -36.20 12.41 1.65
C TRP A 203 -37.45 13.05 1.06
N THR A 204 -37.42 14.36 0.87
CA THR A 204 -38.55 15.17 0.36
C THR A 204 -38.27 15.84 -0.97
N GLY A 205 -37.01 16.14 -1.25
CA GLY A 205 -36.55 16.83 -2.45
C GLY A 205 -36.10 15.85 -3.53
N ARG A 206 -36.76 15.89 -4.68
CA ARG A 206 -36.38 15.11 -5.87
C ARG A 206 -35.30 15.83 -6.65
N GLU A 207 -34.52 15.09 -7.41
CA GLU A 207 -33.56 15.69 -8.36
C GLU A 207 -32.51 16.62 -7.70
N ALA A 208 -32.20 16.43 -6.42
CA ALA A 208 -31.27 17.28 -5.68
C ALA A 208 -29.81 16.81 -5.80
N SER A 209 -28.87 17.75 -5.79
CA SER A 209 -27.48 17.50 -6.18
C SER A 209 -26.45 18.01 -5.17
N ILE A 210 -25.29 17.38 -5.15
CA ILE A 210 -24.08 17.82 -4.43
C ILE A 210 -23.01 18.11 -5.48
N HIS A 211 -22.37 19.28 -5.41
CA HIS A 211 -21.25 19.66 -6.26
C HIS A 211 -20.05 20.03 -5.38
N LEU A 212 -18.92 19.36 -5.60
CA LEU A 212 -17.67 19.57 -4.88
C LEU A 212 -16.60 19.98 -5.87
N ASP A 213 -16.22 21.26 -5.84
CA ASP A 213 -15.26 21.86 -6.75
C ASP A 213 -13.99 22.26 -6.00
N THR A 214 -12.86 21.60 -6.26
CA THR A 214 -11.58 21.97 -5.63
C THR A 214 -10.46 22.25 -6.62
N THR A 215 -9.41 22.90 -6.12
CA THR A 215 -8.15 23.08 -6.85
C THR A 215 -7.02 22.24 -6.23
N GLY A 216 -7.38 21.27 -5.38
CA GLY A 216 -6.48 20.47 -4.57
C GLY A 216 -7.12 19.14 -4.21
N GLN A 217 -6.84 18.64 -3.01
CA GLN A 217 -7.32 17.37 -2.51
C GLN A 217 -8.69 17.49 -1.85
N ILE A 218 -9.56 16.53 -2.15
CA ILE A 218 -10.79 16.22 -1.44
C ILE A 218 -10.57 14.93 -0.65
N ARG A 219 -10.74 14.99 0.66
CA ARG A 219 -10.61 13.84 1.55
C ARG A 219 -11.93 13.60 2.28
N PHE A 220 -12.56 12.48 1.98
CA PHE A 220 -13.65 11.91 2.77
C PHE A 220 -13.08 10.98 3.84
N GLY A 221 -13.45 11.26 5.09
CA GLY A 221 -13.02 10.53 6.28
C GLY A 221 -11.99 11.28 7.12
N GLY A 222 -11.99 10.94 8.40
CA GLY A 222 -11.22 11.61 9.44
C GLY A 222 -11.41 10.89 10.76
N GLU A 223 -11.45 11.66 11.85
CA GLU A 223 -11.52 11.12 13.20
C GLU A 223 -12.72 11.71 13.95
N TYR A 224 -13.21 10.97 14.95
CA TYR A 224 -14.18 11.46 15.93
C TYR A 224 -13.78 11.00 17.34
N TYR A 225 -14.34 11.65 18.36
CA TYR A 225 -14.22 11.17 19.74
C TYR A 225 -15.38 10.24 20.06
N ASP A 226 -15.06 9.02 20.47
CA ASP A 226 -16.05 8.02 20.84
C ASP A 226 -16.69 8.31 22.22
N ALA A 227 -17.58 7.43 22.67
CA ALA A 227 -18.25 7.58 23.97
C ALA A 227 -17.28 7.52 25.17
N ALA A 228 -16.07 6.98 25.00
CA ALA A 228 -15.01 6.98 26.01
C ALA A 228 -14.13 8.24 25.94
N GLY A 229 -14.23 9.03 24.86
CA GLY A 229 -13.40 10.21 24.61
C GLY A 229 -12.08 9.90 23.91
N ASP A 230 -11.96 8.70 23.35
CA ASP A 230 -10.81 8.27 22.55
C ASP A 230 -11.05 8.58 21.06
N LEU A 231 -9.96 8.82 20.32
CA LEU A 231 -10.05 9.05 18.87
C LEU A 231 -10.33 7.73 18.15
N ALA A 232 -11.34 7.73 17.30
CA ALA A 232 -11.70 6.63 16.43
C ALA A 232 -11.92 7.12 14.99
N ALA A 233 -11.75 6.22 14.01
CA ALA A 233 -11.98 6.54 12.61
C ALA A 233 -13.48 6.81 12.35
N MET A 234 -13.77 7.81 11.52
CA MET A 234 -15.12 8.11 11.05
C MET A 234 -15.07 8.46 9.57
N GLY A 235 -16.02 7.95 8.80
CA GLY A 235 -16.16 8.29 7.40
C GLY A 235 -17.04 9.52 7.19
N GLY A 236 -16.75 10.31 6.17
CA GLY A 236 -17.73 11.25 5.61
C GLY A 236 -18.82 10.54 4.81
N SER A 237 -20.07 11.04 4.90
CA SER A 237 -21.22 10.54 4.14
C SER A 237 -21.80 11.62 3.22
N ALA A 238 -21.95 11.32 1.93
CA ALA A 238 -22.65 12.19 0.99
C ALA A 238 -23.77 11.42 0.30
N ARG A 239 -25.00 11.94 0.35
CA ARG A 239 -26.17 11.34 -0.27
C ARG A 239 -26.98 12.37 -1.05
N ALA A 240 -27.39 12.02 -2.27
CA ALA A 240 -28.16 12.91 -3.13
C ALA A 240 -29.23 12.16 -3.96
N THR A 241 -30.37 12.80 -4.20
CA THR A 241 -31.47 12.21 -5.00
C THR A 241 -31.28 12.39 -6.51
N ARG A 242 -30.15 12.93 -6.96
CA ARG A 242 -29.80 13.06 -8.39
C ARG A 242 -28.35 12.82 -8.65
N GLU A 243 -27.49 13.65 -8.08
CA GLU A 243 -26.13 13.78 -8.56
C GLU A 243 -25.18 14.11 -7.43
N ILE A 244 -24.04 13.44 -7.45
CA ILE A 244 -22.83 13.89 -6.77
C ILE A 244 -21.80 14.14 -7.87
N SER A 245 -21.42 15.40 -8.08
CA SER A 245 -20.32 15.81 -8.95
C SER A 245 -19.11 16.17 -8.11
N ILE A 246 -17.96 15.62 -8.47
CA ILE A 246 -16.69 15.86 -7.78
C ILE A 246 -15.62 16.21 -8.79
N ASP A 247 -15.16 17.45 -8.75
CA ASP A 247 -14.27 18.02 -9.75
C ASP A 247 -13.02 18.60 -9.07
N SER A 248 -11.83 18.21 -9.54
CA SER A 248 -10.56 18.84 -9.12
C SER A 248 -9.70 19.23 -10.30
N THR A 249 -9.36 20.52 -10.37
CA THR A 249 -8.58 21.14 -11.46
C THR A 249 -7.13 21.44 -11.08
N GLY A 250 -6.67 20.91 -9.94
CA GLY A 250 -5.34 21.16 -9.39
C GLY A 250 -4.34 20.06 -9.64
N HIS A 251 -3.11 20.44 -10.00
CA HIS A 251 -1.96 19.54 -10.12
C HIS A 251 -1.03 19.57 -8.88
N ASN A 252 -1.48 20.16 -7.77
CA ASN A 252 -0.62 20.32 -6.58
C ASN A 252 -0.41 19.00 -5.82
N ASN A 253 -1.28 18.01 -6.01
CA ASN A 253 -1.26 16.73 -5.30
C ASN A 253 -1.24 15.55 -6.29
N GLN A 254 -0.55 14.47 -5.91
CA GLN A 254 -0.60 13.20 -6.66
C GLN A 254 -1.99 12.53 -6.58
N VAL A 255 -2.76 12.85 -5.54
CA VAL A 255 -4.09 12.29 -5.27
C VAL A 255 -5.07 13.43 -5.00
N GLY A 256 -6.04 13.61 -5.89
CA GLY A 256 -7.09 14.62 -5.82
C GLY A 256 -8.32 14.19 -5.04
N LEU A 257 -8.68 12.90 -5.08
CA LEU A 257 -9.80 12.36 -4.31
C LEU A 257 -9.33 11.19 -3.43
N TRP A 258 -9.65 11.28 -2.15
CA TRP A 258 -9.45 10.21 -1.18
C TRP A 258 -10.78 9.88 -0.50
N VAL A 259 -11.25 8.65 -0.63
CA VAL A 259 -12.44 8.14 0.06
C VAL A 259 -12.01 7.05 1.04
N SER A 260 -12.01 7.35 2.34
CA SER A 260 -11.64 6.39 3.40
C SER A 260 -12.54 5.16 3.46
N THR A 261 -12.10 4.09 4.12
CA THR A 261 -12.84 2.82 4.24
C THR A 261 -14.24 2.99 4.84
N GLU A 262 -14.38 3.91 5.79
CA GLU A 262 -15.63 4.20 6.48
C GLU A 262 -16.53 5.18 5.71
N SER A 263 -16.02 5.79 4.64
CA SER A 263 -16.74 6.80 3.85
C SER A 263 -17.69 6.21 2.83
N SER A 264 -18.78 6.94 2.55
CA SER A 264 -19.79 6.53 1.58
C SER A 264 -20.26 7.69 0.71
N LEU A 265 -20.26 7.50 -0.61
CA LEU A 265 -20.90 8.37 -1.59
C LEU A 265 -22.07 7.60 -2.21
N GLN A 266 -23.30 8.08 -2.04
CA GLN A 266 -24.48 7.35 -2.50
C GLN A 266 -25.48 8.25 -3.24
N THR A 267 -26.03 7.75 -4.34
CA THR A 267 -27.16 8.39 -5.00
C THR A 267 -28.31 7.42 -5.20
N ASP A 268 -29.53 7.92 -5.06
CA ASP A 268 -30.75 7.16 -5.33
C ASP A 268 -31.88 8.14 -5.71
N ALA A 269 -32.32 8.10 -6.97
CA ALA A 269 -33.40 8.94 -7.48
C ALA A 269 -34.75 8.73 -6.77
N THR A 270 -34.95 7.56 -6.16
CA THR A 270 -36.17 7.22 -5.42
C THR A 270 -36.14 7.69 -3.96
N GLY A 271 -34.99 8.13 -3.46
CA GLY A 271 -34.79 8.55 -2.08
C GLY A 271 -34.77 7.38 -1.09
N THR A 272 -34.47 6.16 -1.55
CA THR A 272 -34.52 4.92 -0.76
C THR A 272 -33.13 4.46 -0.34
N PHE A 273 -32.47 5.26 0.50
CA PHE A 273 -31.16 4.89 1.03
C PHE A 273 -31.31 3.92 2.21
N ASN A 274 -31.01 2.63 2.03
CA ASN A 274 -31.12 1.60 3.07
C ASN A 274 -32.52 1.55 3.73
N ASN A 275 -32.62 1.95 5.01
CA ASN A 275 -33.85 1.97 5.80
C ASN A 275 -34.50 3.37 5.85
N ASP A 276 -34.00 4.34 5.07
CA ASP A 276 -34.49 5.72 5.12
C ASP A 276 -35.92 5.84 4.57
N THR A 277 -36.65 6.85 5.05
CA THR A 277 -38.05 7.07 4.68
C THR A 277 -38.12 8.04 3.50
N GLY A 278 -37.95 7.50 2.30
CA GLY A 278 -38.15 8.17 1.03
C GLY A 278 -38.61 7.16 -0.01
N SER A 279 -39.63 7.51 -0.80
CA SER A 279 -40.04 6.66 -1.92
C SER A 279 -40.77 7.53 -2.93
N PHE A 280 -39.99 8.11 -3.84
CA PHE A 280 -40.53 8.75 -5.05
C PHE A 280 -40.84 7.67 -6.09
N ALA A 281 -41.90 7.87 -6.87
CA ALA A 281 -42.19 6.94 -7.95
C ALA A 281 -41.15 7.10 -9.09
N LEU A 282 -40.51 6.01 -9.52
CA LEU A 282 -39.48 5.96 -10.57
C LEU A 282 -39.87 6.69 -11.88
N ASN A 283 -41.15 6.78 -12.21
CA ASN A 283 -41.63 7.47 -13.41
C ASN A 283 -41.73 9.01 -13.29
N GLN A 284 -41.22 9.58 -12.20
CA GLN A 284 -41.30 11.01 -11.89
C GLN A 284 -39.95 11.67 -11.63
N VAL A 285 -38.84 10.94 -11.79
CA VAL A 285 -37.48 11.37 -11.46
C VAL A 285 -36.50 10.88 -12.53
N ALA A 286 -35.49 11.70 -12.84
CA ALA A 286 -34.37 11.27 -13.69
C ALA A 286 -33.43 10.35 -12.90
N ALA A 287 -32.83 9.37 -13.57
CA ALA A 287 -31.86 8.44 -12.98
C ALA A 287 -30.72 9.20 -12.28
N SER A 288 -30.26 8.64 -11.16
CA SER A 288 -29.18 9.25 -10.39
C SER A 288 -27.80 8.93 -10.96
N ARG A 289 -26.79 9.71 -10.57
CA ARG A 289 -25.42 9.48 -10.99
C ARG A 289 -24.38 10.01 -10.01
N ILE A 290 -23.21 9.38 -10.04
CA ILE A 290 -22.00 9.90 -9.41
C ILE A 290 -20.99 10.14 -10.52
N VAL A 291 -20.51 11.38 -10.64
CA VAL A 291 -19.54 11.77 -11.66
C VAL A 291 -18.32 12.37 -10.97
N SER A 292 -17.13 11.99 -11.43
CA SER A 292 -15.89 12.64 -11.04
C SER A 292 -14.96 12.87 -12.23
N ASP A 293 -14.43 14.09 -12.33
CA ASP A 293 -13.39 14.46 -13.29
C ASP A 293 -12.19 15.06 -12.52
N MET A 294 -11.08 14.31 -12.53
CA MET A 294 -9.91 14.59 -11.70
C MET A 294 -8.65 14.73 -12.55
N GLN A 295 -7.95 15.85 -12.43
CA GLN A 295 -6.62 15.99 -13.05
C GLN A 295 -5.51 15.23 -12.29
N SER A 296 -5.79 14.79 -11.06
CA SER A 296 -4.87 14.01 -10.21
C SER A 296 -5.50 12.67 -9.84
N GLY A 297 -4.73 11.76 -9.23
CA GLY A 297 -5.20 10.40 -8.95
C GLY A 297 -6.38 10.32 -7.98
N MET A 298 -7.08 9.19 -7.99
CA MET A 298 -8.17 8.87 -7.06
C MET A 298 -7.81 7.65 -6.22
N ARG A 299 -8.17 7.67 -4.94
CA ARG A 299 -8.05 6.52 -4.03
C ARG A 299 -9.38 6.25 -3.35
N ILE A 300 -9.99 5.12 -3.67
CA ILE A 300 -11.31 4.71 -3.19
C ILE A 300 -11.15 3.48 -2.30
N PHE A 301 -11.24 3.67 -0.98
CA PHE A 301 -11.26 2.60 0.02
C PHE A 301 -12.68 2.31 0.53
N GLY A 302 -13.55 3.33 0.52
CA GLY A 302 -14.95 3.24 0.95
C GLY A 302 -15.93 2.83 -0.15
N ALA A 303 -17.20 3.20 0.02
CA ALA A 303 -18.28 2.86 -0.89
C ALA A 303 -18.64 4.03 -1.84
N VAL A 304 -18.81 3.72 -3.12
CA VAL A 304 -19.34 4.64 -4.15
C VAL A 304 -20.49 3.93 -4.88
N GLN A 305 -21.73 4.36 -4.65
CA GLN A 305 -22.90 3.59 -5.09
C GLN A 305 -23.99 4.47 -5.70
N ALA A 306 -24.42 4.13 -6.91
CA ALA A 306 -25.63 4.70 -7.51
C ALA A 306 -26.70 3.60 -7.57
N LEU A 307 -27.74 3.70 -6.74
CA LEU A 307 -28.57 2.57 -6.30
C LEU A 307 -29.92 2.42 -7.02
N ASP A 308 -30.40 3.44 -7.73
CA ASP A 308 -31.63 3.32 -8.54
C ASP A 308 -31.36 2.65 -9.91
N ASN A 309 -32.43 2.13 -10.52
CA ASN A 309 -32.36 1.61 -11.88
C ASN A 309 -31.90 2.70 -12.86
N ASP A 310 -31.15 2.31 -13.90
CA ASP A 310 -30.59 3.23 -14.90
C ASP A 310 -29.52 4.20 -14.34
N ALA A 311 -29.10 4.03 -13.08
CA ALA A 311 -28.14 4.91 -12.44
C ALA A 311 -26.71 4.67 -12.94
N THR A 312 -25.91 5.73 -12.93
CA THR A 312 -24.56 5.74 -13.52
C THR A 312 -23.48 6.12 -12.51
N VAL A 313 -22.36 5.41 -12.50
CA VAL A 313 -21.13 5.86 -11.85
C VAL A 313 -20.06 6.07 -12.91
N GLU A 314 -19.54 7.29 -13.01
CA GLU A 314 -18.47 7.67 -13.94
C GLU A 314 -17.33 8.34 -13.18
N LEU A 315 -16.19 7.65 -13.05
CA LEU A 315 -15.00 8.16 -12.37
C LEU A 315 -13.85 8.27 -13.37
N THR A 316 -13.39 9.49 -13.64
CA THR A 316 -12.34 9.78 -14.61
C THR A 316 -11.17 10.52 -13.95
N THR A 317 -9.95 10.06 -14.16
CA THR A 317 -8.72 10.70 -13.68
C THR A 317 -7.60 10.70 -14.72
N GLU A 318 -6.78 11.74 -14.75
CA GLU A 318 -5.52 11.77 -15.51
C GLU A 318 -4.38 11.00 -14.80
N GLY A 319 -4.53 10.68 -13.51
CA GLY A 319 -3.56 9.92 -12.69
C GLY A 319 -3.97 8.47 -12.46
N LEU A 320 -3.51 7.87 -11.36
CA LEU A 320 -3.90 6.53 -10.94
C LEU A 320 -5.29 6.53 -10.31
N LEU A 321 -6.18 5.68 -10.80
CA LEU A 321 -7.41 5.27 -10.13
C LEU A 321 -7.15 3.99 -9.33
N TYR A 322 -6.97 4.15 -8.02
CA TYR A 322 -6.75 3.07 -7.07
C TYR A 322 -8.04 2.72 -6.34
N VAL A 323 -8.50 1.48 -6.49
CA VAL A 323 -9.77 1.01 -5.94
C VAL A 323 -9.54 -0.19 -5.02
N ASP A 324 -9.74 0.06 -3.74
CA ASP A 324 -9.71 -0.91 -2.63
C ASP A 324 -11.06 -1.00 -1.89
N GLY A 325 -12.06 -0.25 -2.39
CA GLY A 325 -13.41 -0.19 -1.87
C GLY A 325 -14.43 -0.96 -2.71
N PHE A 326 -15.69 -0.54 -2.59
CA PHE A 326 -16.82 -1.10 -3.30
C PHE A 326 -17.44 -0.03 -4.20
N ILE A 327 -17.58 -0.33 -5.49
CA ILE A 327 -18.20 0.57 -6.47
C ILE A 327 -19.36 -0.16 -7.14
N GLU A 328 -20.55 0.43 -7.09
CA GLU A 328 -21.79 -0.13 -7.61
C GLU A 328 -22.57 0.90 -8.42
N ALA A 329 -23.12 0.49 -9.57
CA ALA A 329 -24.03 1.30 -10.37
C ALA A 329 -25.33 0.54 -10.68
N GLY A 330 -26.40 1.28 -10.94
CA GLY A 330 -27.68 0.71 -11.37
C GLY A 330 -27.70 0.21 -12.81
N ASP A 331 -26.93 0.82 -13.70
CA ASP A 331 -26.88 0.44 -15.12
C ASP A 331 -25.50 0.62 -15.74
N THR A 332 -24.86 1.77 -15.57
CA THR A 332 -23.55 2.01 -16.21
C THR A 332 -22.48 2.29 -15.15
N LEU A 333 -21.41 1.48 -15.15
CA LEU A 333 -20.19 1.77 -14.40
C LEU A 333 -19.05 2.05 -15.37
N SER A 334 -18.50 3.26 -15.32
CA SER A 334 -17.38 3.71 -16.15
C SER A 334 -16.22 4.19 -15.28
N LEU A 335 -15.09 3.49 -15.34
CA LEU A 335 -13.87 3.84 -14.62
C LEU A 335 -12.76 4.13 -15.62
N THR A 336 -12.26 5.36 -15.65
CA THR A 336 -11.19 5.78 -16.56
C THR A 336 -9.99 6.30 -15.77
N GLY A 337 -8.91 5.52 -15.80
CA GLY A 337 -7.60 5.91 -15.27
C GLY A 337 -6.72 6.61 -16.31
N GLY A 338 -5.72 7.33 -15.85
CA GLY A 338 -4.71 7.92 -16.71
C GLY A 338 -3.40 7.15 -16.59
N SER A 339 -2.38 7.81 -16.07
CA SER A 339 -1.03 7.25 -15.96
C SER A 339 -0.34 7.79 -14.72
N ALA A 340 0.19 6.90 -13.88
CA ALA A 340 1.07 7.29 -12.78
C ALA A 340 2.15 6.23 -12.51
N ASP A 341 3.28 6.70 -12.01
CA ASP A 341 4.37 5.87 -11.53
C ASP A 341 3.93 5.07 -10.30
N VAL A 342 3.87 3.75 -10.43
CA VAL A 342 3.75 2.81 -9.32
C VAL A 342 5.07 2.09 -9.14
N ILE A 343 5.69 2.30 -7.98
CA ILE A 343 6.98 1.68 -7.66
C ILE A 343 6.72 0.40 -6.87
N ILE A 344 7.15 -0.73 -7.42
CA ILE A 344 7.13 -2.04 -6.76
C ILE A 344 8.54 -2.36 -6.26
N GLY A 345 8.65 -2.80 -5.01
CA GLY A 345 9.94 -3.14 -4.38
C GLY A 345 10.58 -1.97 -3.62
N GLN A 346 11.77 -2.22 -3.06
CA GLN A 346 12.52 -1.23 -2.28
C GLN A 346 13.99 -1.17 -2.73
N GLY A 347 14.61 0.00 -2.62
CA GLY A 347 16.01 0.19 -2.97
C GLY A 347 16.29 0.16 -4.48
N ASP A 348 17.50 -0.25 -4.86
CA ASP A 348 17.97 -0.25 -6.26
C ASP A 348 17.26 -1.31 -7.14
N GLU A 349 16.48 -2.22 -6.53
CA GLU A 349 15.68 -3.25 -7.21
C GLU A 349 14.23 -2.81 -7.45
N ALA A 350 13.87 -1.59 -7.05
CA ALA A 350 12.50 -1.11 -7.23
C ALA A 350 12.20 -0.88 -8.72
N THR A 351 11.12 -1.48 -9.20
CA THR A 351 10.65 -1.31 -10.58
C THR A 351 9.53 -0.28 -10.63
N THR A 352 9.62 0.67 -11.55
CA THR A 352 8.55 1.63 -11.81
C THR A 352 7.68 1.11 -12.95
N HIS A 353 6.39 0.97 -12.66
CA HIS A 353 5.34 0.63 -13.61
C HIS A 353 4.47 1.86 -13.88
N GLN A 354 3.90 1.95 -15.09
CA GLN A 354 2.95 3.02 -15.43
C GLN A 354 1.54 2.45 -15.33
N VAL A 355 0.83 2.79 -14.27
CA VAL A 355 -0.49 2.21 -13.99
C VAL A 355 -1.54 3.30 -14.00
N GLY A 356 -2.61 3.09 -14.75
CA GLY A 356 -3.76 3.98 -14.80
C GLY A 356 -4.90 3.54 -13.90
N LEU A 357 -5.16 2.23 -13.82
CA LEU A 357 -6.21 1.67 -12.97
C LEU A 357 -5.70 0.48 -12.19
N TRP A 358 -5.89 0.49 -10.87
CA TRP A 358 -5.53 -0.61 -10.00
C TRP A 358 -6.70 -1.00 -9.11
N LEU A 359 -7.29 -2.16 -9.39
CA LEU A 359 -8.29 -2.83 -8.56
C LEU A 359 -7.59 -3.85 -7.66
N THR A 360 -7.63 -3.66 -6.34
CA THR A 360 -6.89 -4.49 -5.37
C THR A 360 -7.59 -5.81 -5.05
N LYS A 361 -6.85 -6.76 -4.47
CA LYS A 361 -7.37 -8.09 -4.11
C LYS A 361 -8.33 -8.01 -2.92
N ALA A 362 -9.44 -8.76 -2.97
CA ALA A 362 -10.34 -8.98 -1.84
C ALA A 362 -9.59 -9.60 -0.64
N ILE A 363 -9.64 -8.92 0.50
CA ILE A 363 -9.14 -9.39 1.79
C ILE A 363 -10.34 -9.64 2.70
N TYR A 364 -10.48 -10.87 3.16
CA TYR A 364 -11.55 -11.28 4.06
C TYR A 364 -10.99 -11.46 5.48
N ALA A 365 -11.85 -11.24 6.47
CA ALA A 365 -11.50 -11.47 7.87
C ALA A 365 -11.30 -12.98 8.08
N GLN A 366 -10.30 -13.31 8.88
CA GLN A 366 -9.97 -14.68 9.25
C GLN A 366 -9.80 -14.79 10.77
N ASP A 367 -10.06 -15.97 11.31
CA ASP A 367 -9.76 -16.29 12.70
C ASP A 367 -8.26 -16.61 12.90
N GLU A 368 -7.87 -16.93 14.14
CA GLU A 368 -6.49 -17.33 14.48
C GLU A 368 -6.01 -18.61 13.77
N ASN A 369 -6.93 -19.37 13.14
CA ASN A 369 -6.67 -20.63 12.44
C ASN A 369 -6.80 -20.49 10.92
N GLU A 370 -6.84 -19.25 10.40
CA GLU A 370 -6.96 -18.92 8.98
C GLU A 370 -8.31 -19.33 8.34
N ASN A 371 -9.32 -19.69 9.13
CA ASN A 371 -10.69 -19.88 8.64
C ASN A 371 -11.31 -18.51 8.32
N TYR A 372 -12.08 -18.41 7.25
CA TYR A 372 -12.80 -17.18 6.90
C TYR A 372 -13.88 -16.88 7.93
N LEU A 373 -14.15 -15.61 8.20
CA LEU A 373 -15.25 -15.21 9.07
C LEU A 373 -16.43 -14.73 8.24
N ASP A 374 -17.65 -15.10 8.64
CA ASP A 374 -18.86 -14.53 8.07
C ASP A 374 -19.24 -13.18 8.73
N GLU A 375 -20.26 -12.51 8.19
CA GLU A 375 -20.78 -11.24 8.72
C GLU A 375 -21.26 -11.31 10.19
N GLU A 376 -21.54 -12.51 10.71
CA GLU A 376 -21.91 -12.74 12.11
C GLU A 376 -20.70 -13.11 12.99
N GLY A 377 -19.49 -13.16 12.41
CA GLY A 377 -18.24 -13.50 13.06
C GLY A 377 -18.03 -15.01 13.28
N ARG A 378 -18.78 -15.86 12.56
CA ARG A 378 -18.63 -17.32 12.62
C ARG A 378 -17.57 -17.79 11.63
N ALA A 379 -16.78 -18.78 12.03
CA ALA A 379 -15.73 -19.34 11.19
C ALA A 379 -16.31 -20.22 10.07
N MET A 380 -15.73 -20.11 8.89
CA MET A 380 -16.07 -20.81 7.67
C MET A 380 -14.79 -21.35 7.02
N ASP A 381 -14.89 -22.54 6.44
CA ASP A 381 -13.82 -23.06 5.60
C ASP A 381 -13.74 -22.32 4.25
N ALA A 382 -12.77 -22.69 3.41
CA ALA A 382 -12.58 -22.10 2.10
C ALA A 382 -13.74 -22.33 1.11
N ASP A 383 -14.61 -23.30 1.40
CA ASP A 383 -15.80 -23.60 0.62
C ASP A 383 -17.05 -22.88 1.15
N GLY A 384 -16.92 -22.11 2.25
CA GLY A 384 -17.98 -21.30 2.86
C GLY A 384 -18.87 -22.07 3.84
N PHE A 385 -18.46 -23.23 4.31
CA PHE A 385 -19.20 -24.00 5.31
C PHE A 385 -18.78 -23.64 6.73
N LEU A 386 -19.73 -23.58 7.66
CA LEU A 386 -19.46 -23.27 9.06
C LEU A 386 -18.55 -24.32 9.71
N VAL A 387 -17.49 -23.87 10.35
CA VAL A 387 -16.52 -24.70 11.08
C VAL A 387 -16.20 -24.14 12.47
N ASP A 388 -15.68 -24.99 13.35
CA ASP A 388 -15.03 -24.55 14.59
C ASP A 388 -13.56 -24.16 14.34
N GLY A 389 -12.86 -23.68 15.39
CA GLY A 389 -11.44 -23.32 15.29
C GLY A 389 -10.49 -24.49 14.99
N GLU A 390 -10.97 -25.74 14.96
CA GLU A 390 -10.19 -26.90 14.53
C GLU A 390 -10.55 -27.34 13.09
N GLY A 391 -11.39 -26.57 12.38
CA GLY A 391 -11.83 -26.85 11.01
C GLY A 391 -12.92 -27.93 10.92
N ARG A 392 -13.62 -28.25 12.02
CA ARG A 392 -14.70 -29.25 12.03
C ARG A 392 -16.05 -28.60 11.78
N PHE A 393 -16.89 -29.19 10.94
CA PHE A 393 -18.20 -28.63 10.62
C PHE A 393 -19.09 -28.46 11.85
N VAL A 394 -19.72 -27.30 11.98
CA VAL A 394 -20.65 -26.93 13.05
C VAL A 394 -22.01 -26.51 12.50
N ASP A 395 -23.02 -26.49 13.36
CA ASP A 395 -24.32 -25.92 13.04
C ASP A 395 -24.39 -24.39 13.26
N GLU A 396 -25.56 -23.79 13.02
CA GLU A 396 -25.77 -22.33 13.14
C GLU A 396 -25.51 -21.80 14.57
N ASP A 397 -25.60 -22.66 15.59
CA ASP A 397 -25.34 -22.35 17.00
C ASP A 397 -23.87 -22.58 17.40
N GLY A 398 -23.04 -23.10 16.48
CA GLY A 398 -21.62 -23.43 16.71
C GLY A 398 -21.39 -24.81 17.35
N ASP A 399 -22.41 -25.67 17.42
CA ASP A 399 -22.28 -27.03 17.93
C ASP A 399 -21.78 -27.98 16.83
N LEU A 400 -20.91 -28.94 17.18
CA LEU A 400 -20.35 -29.89 16.23
C LEU A 400 -21.42 -30.73 15.52
N LEU A 401 -21.36 -30.76 14.19
CA LEU A 401 -22.21 -31.62 13.39
C LEU A 401 -21.88 -33.11 13.62
N ALA A 402 -22.93 -33.92 13.74
CA ALA A 402 -22.77 -35.36 13.87
C ALA A 402 -22.18 -35.97 12.58
N ASP A 403 -21.37 -37.02 12.74
CA ASP A 403 -20.68 -37.70 11.65
C ASP A 403 -21.66 -38.17 10.54
N GLY A 404 -21.45 -37.67 9.31
CA GLY A 404 -22.30 -37.95 8.13
C GLY A 404 -23.47 -37.00 7.87
N MET A 405 -23.62 -35.91 8.63
CA MET A 405 -24.55 -34.82 8.30
C MET A 405 -23.97 -33.90 7.21
N GLU A 406 -24.84 -33.26 6.41
CA GLU A 406 -24.41 -32.28 5.41
C GLU A 406 -23.88 -31.01 6.10
N PRO A 407 -22.73 -30.47 5.65
CA PRO A 407 -22.21 -29.18 6.13
C PRO A 407 -23.20 -28.04 5.91
N ILE A 408 -23.27 -27.11 6.87
CA ILE A 408 -24.13 -25.93 6.76
C ILE A 408 -23.32 -24.79 6.15
N LEU A 409 -23.89 -24.12 5.14
CA LEU A 409 -23.28 -22.94 4.54
C LEU A 409 -23.34 -21.77 5.53
N GLY A 410 -22.23 -21.08 5.75
CA GLY A 410 -22.20 -19.89 6.57
C GLY A 410 -22.74 -18.65 5.85
N GLY A 411 -22.64 -17.51 6.51
CA GLY A 411 -23.02 -16.22 5.94
C GLY A 411 -22.07 -15.73 4.84
N LYS A 412 -22.24 -14.49 4.42
CA LYS A 412 -21.28 -13.84 3.51
C LYS A 412 -19.96 -13.63 4.24
N ASN A 413 -18.83 -13.75 3.55
CA ASN A 413 -17.52 -13.41 4.11
C ASN A 413 -17.50 -11.96 4.61
N GLN A 414 -17.00 -11.74 5.82
CA GLN A 414 -16.69 -10.42 6.33
C GLN A 414 -15.49 -9.87 5.55
N ARG A 415 -15.71 -8.80 4.77
CA ARG A 415 -14.67 -8.16 3.96
C ARG A 415 -13.93 -7.09 4.78
N LEU A 416 -12.61 -7.12 4.76
CA LEU A 416 -11.73 -6.11 5.36
C LEU A 416 -11.27 -5.06 4.34
N ALA A 417 -10.91 -5.50 3.12
CA ALA A 417 -10.45 -4.64 2.03
C ALA A 417 -10.64 -5.30 0.66
N GLY A 418 -10.29 -4.61 -0.42
CA GLY A 418 -10.14 -5.17 -1.77
C GLY A 418 -11.18 -4.75 -2.79
N GLY A 419 -10.71 -4.19 -3.90
CA GLY A 419 -11.56 -3.66 -4.96
C GLY A 419 -12.63 -4.62 -5.47
N THR A 420 -13.88 -4.18 -5.44
CA THR A 420 -15.02 -4.89 -6.03
C THR A 420 -15.86 -3.93 -6.85
N LEU A 421 -16.13 -4.32 -8.10
CA LEU A 421 -16.94 -3.57 -9.04
C LEU A 421 -18.21 -4.37 -9.34
N ASP A 422 -19.36 -3.73 -9.18
CA ASP A 422 -20.65 -4.37 -9.42
C ASP A 422 -21.64 -3.47 -10.14
N ILE A 423 -22.65 -4.09 -10.74
CA ILE A 423 -23.75 -3.39 -11.42
C ILE A 423 -25.03 -4.18 -11.16
N GLN A 424 -26.16 -3.49 -11.01
CA GLN A 424 -27.47 -4.14 -10.97
C GLN A 424 -27.79 -4.92 -12.27
N PRO A 425 -28.77 -5.85 -12.24
CA PRO A 425 -29.01 -6.77 -13.35
C PRO A 425 -29.25 -6.05 -14.68
N GLY A 426 -28.42 -6.36 -15.69
CA GLY A 426 -28.60 -5.90 -17.06
C GLY A 426 -27.71 -4.75 -17.49
N GLY A 427 -26.93 -4.17 -16.57
CA GLY A 427 -26.08 -3.01 -16.87
C GLY A 427 -24.70 -3.34 -17.47
N ASP A 428 -24.01 -2.31 -17.95
CA ASP A 428 -22.75 -2.38 -18.69
C ASP A 428 -21.58 -1.77 -17.93
N MET A 429 -20.45 -2.49 -17.90
CA MET A 429 -19.22 -2.05 -17.24
C MET A 429 -18.15 -1.65 -18.26
N ASN A 430 -17.52 -0.49 -18.05
CA ASN A 430 -16.44 0.03 -18.88
C ASN A 430 -15.23 0.38 -18.00
N LEU A 431 -14.13 -0.33 -18.17
CA LEU A 431 -12.85 -0.05 -17.53
C LEU A 431 -11.87 0.44 -18.60
N ALA A 432 -11.23 1.58 -18.33
CA ALA A 432 -10.38 2.29 -19.27
C ALA A 432 -9.12 2.79 -18.58
N ALA A 433 -7.99 2.78 -19.29
CA ALA A 433 -6.81 3.52 -18.85
C ALA A 433 -5.95 3.98 -20.03
N SER A 434 -5.15 5.05 -19.83
CA SER A 434 -4.12 5.38 -20.82
C SER A 434 -2.92 4.44 -20.72
N SER A 435 -2.50 4.10 -19.50
CA SER A 435 -1.45 3.10 -19.19
C SER A 435 -2.03 1.77 -18.70
N ASP A 436 -1.30 1.03 -17.87
CA ASP A 436 -1.66 -0.35 -17.49
C ASP A 436 -2.92 -0.40 -16.62
N ILE A 437 -3.69 -1.48 -16.77
CA ILE A 437 -4.80 -1.84 -15.88
C ILE A 437 -4.43 -3.11 -15.12
N TRP A 438 -4.50 -3.04 -13.79
CA TRP A 438 -4.26 -4.16 -12.89
C TRP A 438 -5.55 -4.59 -12.18
N LEU A 439 -6.00 -5.82 -12.45
CA LEU A 439 -7.23 -6.40 -11.91
C LEU A 439 -6.90 -7.55 -10.95
N TYR A 440 -6.68 -7.19 -9.68
CA TYR A 440 -6.53 -8.15 -8.57
C TYR A 440 -7.85 -8.43 -7.84
N GLY A 441 -8.81 -7.51 -7.94
CA GLY A 441 -10.12 -7.60 -7.32
C GLY A 441 -11.15 -8.39 -8.12
N MET A 442 -12.42 -8.16 -7.79
CA MET A 442 -13.55 -8.79 -8.47
C MET A 442 -14.26 -7.79 -9.39
N VAL A 443 -14.44 -8.20 -10.64
CA VAL A 443 -15.26 -7.49 -11.64
C VAL A 443 -16.52 -8.32 -11.89
N GLY A 444 -17.65 -7.83 -11.40
CA GLY A 444 -18.94 -8.52 -11.38
C GLY A 444 -19.03 -9.53 -10.24
N THR A 445 -19.84 -9.20 -9.22
CA THR A 445 -20.02 -10.06 -8.04
C THR A 445 -20.74 -11.34 -8.42
N VAL A 446 -20.23 -12.47 -7.93
CA VAL A 446 -20.87 -13.77 -8.12
C VAL A 446 -21.73 -14.08 -6.90
N TYR A 447 -22.98 -14.43 -7.13
CA TYR A 447 -23.91 -14.84 -6.08
C TYR A 447 -24.76 -16.02 -6.53
N VAL A 448 -25.41 -16.71 -5.59
CA VAL A 448 -26.36 -17.79 -5.88
C VAL A 448 -27.75 -17.30 -5.47
N PRO A 449 -28.69 -17.08 -6.40
CA PRO A 449 -30.04 -16.67 -6.06
C PRO A 449 -30.76 -17.73 -5.22
N GLU A 450 -31.68 -17.31 -4.35
CA GLU A 450 -32.51 -18.24 -3.57
C GLU A 450 -33.25 -19.23 -4.49
N GLY A 451 -33.10 -20.53 -4.23
CA GLY A 451 -33.68 -21.61 -5.03
C GLY A 451 -32.90 -21.98 -6.30
N SER A 452 -31.75 -21.36 -6.56
CA SER A 452 -30.78 -21.78 -7.57
C SER A 452 -29.63 -22.54 -6.93
N THR A 453 -29.04 -23.50 -7.65
CA THR A 453 -27.73 -24.08 -7.32
C THR A 453 -26.63 -23.60 -8.27
N ALA A 454 -26.99 -22.73 -9.22
CA ALA A 454 -26.09 -22.16 -10.21
C ALA A 454 -25.65 -20.75 -9.78
N PRO A 455 -24.35 -20.42 -9.91
CA PRO A 455 -23.83 -19.08 -9.66
C PRO A 455 -24.19 -18.08 -10.78
N TRP A 456 -24.69 -16.91 -10.40
CA TRP A 456 -25.14 -15.80 -11.23
C TRP A 456 -24.21 -14.58 -11.09
N VAL A 457 -24.31 -13.66 -12.04
CA VAL A 457 -23.66 -12.35 -12.06
C VAL A 457 -24.65 -11.37 -12.69
N ASP A 458 -24.64 -10.11 -12.27
CA ASP A 458 -25.61 -9.11 -12.73
C ASP A 458 -25.11 -8.28 -13.92
N VAL A 459 -23.78 -8.07 -14.00
CA VAL A 459 -23.10 -7.35 -15.09
C VAL A 459 -23.43 -7.97 -16.44
N ALA A 460 -24.16 -7.27 -17.32
CA ALA A 460 -24.54 -7.80 -18.63
C ALA A 460 -23.35 -7.92 -19.58
N SER A 461 -22.54 -6.87 -19.66
CA SER A 461 -21.30 -6.85 -20.41
C SER A 461 -20.18 -6.09 -19.69
N ALA A 462 -18.94 -6.50 -19.93
CA ALA A 462 -17.74 -5.84 -19.42
C ALA A 462 -16.78 -5.52 -20.57
N THR A 463 -16.42 -4.25 -20.72
CA THR A 463 -15.43 -3.76 -21.69
C THR A 463 -14.22 -3.23 -20.93
N ILE A 464 -13.05 -3.78 -21.22
CA ILE A 464 -11.78 -3.39 -20.59
C ILE A 464 -10.84 -2.92 -21.70
N HIS A 465 -10.31 -1.70 -21.61
CA HIS A 465 -9.42 -1.18 -22.63
C HIS A 465 -8.28 -0.32 -22.12
N THR A 466 -7.13 -0.44 -22.77
CA THR A 466 -6.01 0.49 -22.61
C THR A 466 -5.62 1.10 -23.94
N SER A 467 -5.15 2.35 -23.94
CA SER A 467 -4.65 2.98 -25.18
C SER A 467 -3.20 2.64 -25.48
N GLU A 468 -2.35 2.52 -24.45
CA GLU A 468 -0.91 2.27 -24.61
C GLU A 468 -0.37 1.16 -23.69
N GLY A 469 -1.04 0.86 -22.57
CA GLY A 469 -0.58 -0.11 -21.57
C GLY A 469 -1.09 -1.55 -21.74
N ALA A 470 -0.73 -2.40 -20.78
CA ALA A 470 -1.19 -3.78 -20.67
C ALA A 470 -2.46 -3.92 -19.80
N VAL A 471 -3.16 -5.04 -19.94
CA VAL A 471 -4.21 -5.46 -19.00
C VAL A 471 -3.76 -6.73 -18.31
N ASP A 472 -3.53 -6.62 -17.00
CA ASP A 472 -3.09 -7.71 -16.13
C ASP A 472 -4.26 -8.17 -15.26
N ILE A 473 -4.65 -9.44 -15.41
CA ILE A 473 -5.74 -10.05 -14.66
C ILE A 473 -5.16 -11.10 -13.73
N HIS A 474 -5.43 -10.94 -12.44
CA HIS A 474 -4.97 -11.86 -11.40
C HIS A 474 -6.10 -12.60 -10.71
N ASN A 475 -7.34 -12.16 -10.86
CA ASN A 475 -8.48 -12.77 -10.18
C ASN A 475 -9.68 -12.87 -11.11
N LEU A 476 -10.80 -12.20 -10.82
CA LEU A 476 -12.07 -12.56 -11.42
C LEU A 476 -12.65 -11.46 -12.29
N VAL A 477 -12.95 -11.79 -13.54
CA VAL A 477 -13.74 -10.94 -14.46
C VAL A 477 -14.92 -11.74 -14.99
N ASN A 478 -16.14 -11.30 -14.65
CA ASN A 478 -17.36 -11.95 -15.10
C ASN A 478 -18.34 -10.99 -15.76
N ALA A 479 -19.13 -11.56 -16.68
CA ALA A 479 -20.34 -10.93 -17.18
C ALA A 479 -21.39 -11.99 -17.53
N VAL A 480 -22.62 -11.58 -17.77
CA VAL A 480 -23.70 -12.45 -18.25
C VAL A 480 -23.41 -12.85 -19.68
N SER A 481 -23.29 -11.86 -20.58
CA SER A 481 -23.33 -12.11 -22.03
C SER A 481 -22.01 -11.87 -22.74
N ARG A 482 -21.23 -10.86 -22.33
CA ARG A 482 -20.09 -10.42 -23.15
C ARG A 482 -18.95 -9.84 -22.33
N ILE A 483 -17.72 -10.23 -22.65
CA ILE A 483 -16.50 -9.60 -22.17
C ILE A 483 -15.64 -9.23 -23.37
N ASP A 484 -15.27 -7.96 -23.49
CA ASP A 484 -14.33 -7.46 -24.50
C ASP A 484 -13.10 -6.86 -23.82
N ILE A 485 -11.90 -7.32 -24.19
CA ILE A 485 -10.63 -6.79 -23.67
C ILE A 485 -9.76 -6.36 -24.85
N THR A 486 -9.29 -5.11 -24.84
CA THR A 486 -8.38 -4.59 -25.87
C THR A 486 -7.20 -3.85 -25.23
N ALA A 487 -5.97 -4.25 -25.52
CA ALA A 487 -4.80 -3.66 -24.87
C ALA A 487 -3.53 -3.73 -25.73
N GLY A 488 -2.46 -3.11 -25.24
CA GLY A 488 -1.09 -3.34 -25.71
C GLY A 488 -0.76 -4.82 -25.62
N ASP A 489 -0.67 -5.31 -24.39
CA ASP A 489 -0.53 -6.73 -24.02
C ASP A 489 -1.69 -7.14 -23.09
N ILE A 490 -2.06 -8.42 -23.10
CA ILE A 490 -3.09 -8.98 -22.20
C ILE A 490 -2.49 -10.18 -21.47
N ASN A 491 -2.42 -10.10 -20.14
CA ASN A 491 -1.86 -11.15 -19.30
C ASN A 491 -2.91 -11.69 -18.33
N LEU A 492 -3.19 -12.99 -18.41
CA LEU A 492 -4.00 -13.71 -17.44
C LEU A 492 -3.08 -14.57 -16.59
N PHE A 493 -2.90 -14.19 -15.33
CA PHE A 493 -2.01 -14.88 -14.40
C PHE A 493 -2.67 -16.11 -13.76
N GLN A 494 -1.92 -16.82 -12.93
CA GLN A 494 -2.27 -18.16 -12.43
C GLN A 494 -3.65 -18.24 -11.79
N ASP A 495 -4.10 -17.21 -11.07
CA ASP A 495 -5.41 -17.21 -10.39
C ASP A 495 -6.56 -16.60 -11.22
N ALA A 496 -6.24 -16.11 -12.43
CA ALA A 496 -7.17 -15.40 -13.29
C ALA A 496 -8.31 -16.29 -13.79
N VAL A 497 -9.53 -15.78 -13.74
CA VAL A 497 -10.72 -16.40 -14.29
C VAL A 497 -11.51 -15.32 -15.03
N VAL A 498 -11.63 -15.47 -16.34
CA VAL A 498 -12.43 -14.61 -17.20
C VAL A 498 -13.59 -15.44 -17.74
N LYS A 499 -14.82 -15.12 -17.32
CA LYS A 499 -15.95 -16.01 -17.57
C LYS A 499 -17.26 -15.29 -17.91
N THR A 500 -17.96 -15.82 -18.90
CA THR A 500 -19.37 -15.44 -19.15
C THR A 500 -20.33 -16.57 -18.77
N ARG A 501 -21.61 -16.25 -18.53
CA ARG A 501 -22.58 -17.17 -17.90
C ARG A 501 -23.86 -17.45 -18.68
N ALA A 502 -24.22 -16.63 -19.67
CA ALA A 502 -25.36 -16.88 -20.56
C ALA A 502 -25.04 -17.96 -21.60
N MET A 503 -26.07 -18.54 -22.25
CA MET A 503 -25.88 -19.57 -23.27
C MET A 503 -25.26 -19.01 -24.57
N ASP A 504 -25.73 -17.85 -25.05
CA ASP A 504 -25.22 -17.19 -26.26
C ASP A 504 -24.06 -16.22 -25.95
N SER A 505 -23.18 -16.59 -25.02
CA SER A 505 -22.17 -15.67 -24.48
C SER A 505 -20.85 -15.67 -25.23
N GLN A 506 -20.17 -14.51 -25.22
CA GLN A 506 -18.94 -14.28 -25.97
C GLN A 506 -17.83 -13.66 -25.10
N ILE A 507 -16.60 -14.14 -25.29
CA ILE A 507 -15.39 -13.44 -24.83
C ILE A 507 -14.55 -13.06 -26.05
N SER A 508 -14.09 -11.81 -26.11
CA SER A 508 -13.17 -11.33 -27.14
C SER A 508 -11.98 -10.62 -26.51
N MET A 509 -10.77 -11.11 -26.76
CA MET A 509 -9.52 -10.50 -26.30
C MET A 509 -8.65 -10.11 -27.50
N ARG A 510 -8.21 -8.86 -27.55
CA ARG A 510 -7.38 -8.32 -28.61
C ARG A 510 -6.17 -7.59 -28.04
N ALA A 511 -5.01 -8.25 -28.06
CA ALA A 511 -3.72 -7.62 -27.81
C ALA A 511 -3.10 -7.12 -29.13
N SER A 512 -2.38 -6.01 -29.08
CA SER A 512 -1.56 -5.54 -30.20
C SER A 512 -0.16 -6.18 -30.21
N GLY A 513 0.35 -6.56 -29.05
CA GLY A 513 1.55 -7.34 -28.80
C GLY A 513 1.17 -8.76 -28.37
N ASP A 514 1.38 -9.08 -27.10
CA ASP A 514 1.28 -10.43 -26.56
C ASP A 514 -0.07 -10.67 -25.86
N LEU A 515 -0.65 -11.87 -26.05
CA LEU A 515 -1.73 -12.38 -25.20
C LEU A 515 -1.24 -13.66 -24.55
N TYR A 516 -1.06 -13.59 -23.22
CA TYR A 516 -0.56 -14.69 -22.41
C TYR A 516 -1.63 -15.18 -21.44
N ILE A 517 -1.91 -16.49 -21.47
CA ILE A 517 -2.75 -17.18 -20.49
C ILE A 517 -1.86 -18.16 -19.74
N ALA A 518 -1.52 -17.83 -18.49
CA ALA A 518 -0.64 -18.64 -17.64
C ALA A 518 -1.23 -20.02 -17.32
N ASP A 519 -0.41 -20.95 -16.85
CA ASP A 519 -0.88 -22.21 -16.27
C ASP A 519 -0.98 -22.10 -14.74
N ASN A 520 -1.89 -22.85 -14.13
CA ASN A 520 -1.96 -23.05 -12.69
C ASN A 520 -1.93 -24.55 -12.36
N PRO A 521 -0.75 -25.10 -12.05
CA PRO A 521 -0.61 -26.52 -11.74
C PRO A 521 -1.18 -26.91 -10.37
N ASP A 522 -1.41 -25.92 -9.49
CA ASP A 522 -1.80 -26.14 -8.11
C ASP A 522 -3.33 -26.18 -7.92
N VAL A 523 -4.06 -25.41 -8.74
CA VAL A 523 -5.52 -25.26 -8.61
C VAL A 523 -6.22 -25.46 -9.95
N THR A 524 -6.97 -26.56 -10.05
CA THR A 524 -7.82 -26.82 -11.22
C THR A 524 -8.90 -25.74 -11.36
N GLY A 525 -9.10 -25.23 -12.58
CA GLY A 525 -10.11 -24.20 -12.86
C GLY A 525 -9.65 -22.77 -12.63
N ARG A 526 -8.34 -22.55 -12.50
CA ARG A 526 -7.68 -21.24 -12.53
C ARG A 526 -6.88 -21.05 -13.82
N ALA A 527 -6.48 -19.81 -14.09
CA ALA A 527 -6.02 -19.35 -15.40
C ALA A 527 -6.97 -19.81 -16.53
N LEU A 528 -8.25 -19.52 -16.32
CA LEU A 528 -9.37 -20.03 -17.09
C LEU A 528 -10.04 -18.91 -17.88
N VAL A 529 -10.23 -19.14 -19.18
CA VAL A 529 -11.12 -18.34 -20.02
C VAL A 529 -12.29 -19.21 -20.43
N GLU A 530 -13.50 -18.89 -19.96
CA GLU A 530 -14.68 -19.73 -20.19
C GLU A 530 -15.88 -18.95 -20.72
N SER A 531 -16.45 -19.43 -21.83
CA SER A 531 -17.68 -18.91 -22.40
C SER A 531 -18.64 -20.06 -22.72
N SER A 532 -19.91 -19.76 -22.99
CA SER A 532 -20.83 -20.78 -23.48
C SER A 532 -20.72 -20.93 -24.99
N ASP A 533 -20.97 -19.87 -25.77
CA ASP A 533 -21.01 -19.93 -27.24
C ASP A 533 -19.62 -19.71 -27.87
N ARG A 534 -18.92 -18.61 -27.53
CA ARG A 534 -17.75 -18.21 -28.33
C ARG A 534 -16.60 -17.59 -27.54
N ILE A 535 -15.37 -17.91 -27.92
CA ILE A 535 -14.15 -17.24 -27.47
C ILE A 535 -13.31 -16.81 -28.69
N ILE A 536 -12.89 -15.55 -28.73
CA ILE A 536 -12.04 -14.95 -29.78
C ILE A 536 -10.78 -14.39 -29.13
N LEU A 537 -9.62 -14.92 -29.51
CA LEU A 537 -8.31 -14.48 -29.00
C LEU A 537 -7.47 -13.96 -30.17
N PHE A 538 -6.98 -12.72 -30.09
CA PHE A 538 -6.16 -12.09 -31.12
C PHE A 538 -4.93 -11.41 -30.53
N ALA A 539 -3.75 -11.71 -31.07
CA ALA A 539 -2.47 -11.09 -30.66
C ALA A 539 -1.43 -11.11 -31.80
N ASP A 540 -0.30 -10.40 -31.65
CA ASP A 540 0.89 -10.69 -32.45
C ASP A 540 1.47 -12.06 -32.08
N SER A 541 1.67 -12.29 -30.78
CA SER A 541 2.02 -13.57 -30.19
C SER A 541 0.93 -14.03 -29.23
N LEU A 542 0.27 -15.14 -29.56
CA LEU A 542 -0.73 -15.78 -28.70
C LEU A 542 -0.09 -16.97 -27.98
N ASP A 543 0.00 -16.93 -26.65
CA ASP A 543 0.56 -18.01 -25.81
C ASP A 543 -0.46 -18.50 -24.79
N ILE A 544 -0.82 -19.78 -24.89
CA ILE A 544 -1.87 -20.41 -24.12
C ILE A 544 -1.28 -21.58 -23.34
N ALA A 545 -0.91 -21.31 -22.08
CA ALA A 545 -0.47 -22.29 -21.10
C ALA A 545 -1.59 -22.76 -20.16
N GLY A 546 -2.61 -21.92 -19.94
CA GLY A 546 -3.79 -22.25 -19.13
C GLY A 546 -4.90 -22.96 -19.89
N THR A 547 -6.14 -22.77 -19.43
CA THR A 547 -7.33 -23.42 -20.01
C THR A 547 -8.24 -22.41 -20.70
N VAL A 548 -8.67 -22.71 -21.91
CA VAL A 548 -9.73 -21.98 -22.63
C VAL A 548 -10.84 -22.95 -22.99
N ARG A 549 -12.07 -22.65 -22.57
CA ARG A 549 -13.21 -23.58 -22.70
C ARG A 549 -14.46 -22.91 -23.25
N VAL A 550 -15.11 -23.58 -24.20
CA VAL A 550 -16.50 -23.32 -24.60
C VAL A 550 -17.39 -24.52 -24.30
N ASN A 551 -18.56 -24.24 -23.73
CA ASN A 551 -19.44 -25.28 -23.16
C ASN A 551 -20.69 -25.59 -24.00
N ASP A 552 -21.16 -24.65 -24.82
CA ASP A 552 -22.40 -24.83 -25.59
C ASP A 552 -22.20 -25.79 -26.77
N ALA A 553 -23.30 -26.39 -27.22
CA ALA A 553 -23.29 -27.30 -28.35
C ALA A 553 -23.02 -26.55 -29.65
N GLY A 554 -21.86 -26.79 -30.26
CA GLY A 554 -21.41 -26.03 -31.44
C GLY A 554 -20.63 -24.76 -31.10
N GLY A 555 -20.21 -24.57 -29.84
CA GLY A 555 -19.40 -23.42 -29.45
C GLY A 555 -18.04 -23.37 -30.14
N GLU A 556 -17.49 -22.17 -30.31
CA GLU A 556 -16.30 -21.91 -31.14
C GLU A 556 -15.17 -21.26 -30.33
N ILE A 557 -13.96 -21.83 -30.42
CA ILE A 557 -12.72 -21.19 -29.99
C ILE A 557 -11.96 -20.74 -31.23
N LEU A 558 -11.79 -19.42 -31.39
CA LEU A 558 -11.09 -18.79 -32.51
C LEU A 558 -9.80 -18.11 -32.04
N GLY A 559 -8.65 -18.70 -32.35
CA GLY A 559 -7.33 -18.18 -31.99
C GLY A 559 -6.59 -17.57 -33.18
N TYR A 560 -6.05 -16.37 -32.99
CA TYR A 560 -5.51 -15.53 -34.05
C TYR A 560 -4.14 -14.96 -33.66
N GLY A 561 -3.10 -15.32 -34.42
CA GLY A 561 -1.73 -14.82 -34.23
C GLY A 561 -1.19 -14.14 -35.49
N VAL A 562 -0.62 -12.94 -35.38
CA VAL A 562 0.08 -12.32 -36.52
C VAL A 562 1.41 -13.03 -36.76
N SER A 563 2.20 -13.21 -35.71
CA SER A 563 3.55 -13.80 -35.75
C SER A 563 3.58 -15.24 -35.25
N GLN A 564 2.85 -15.56 -34.17
CA GLN A 564 2.79 -16.93 -33.66
C GLN A 564 1.56 -17.25 -32.82
N ILE A 565 1.26 -18.54 -32.74
CA ILE A 565 0.38 -19.16 -31.74
C ILE A 565 1.17 -20.30 -31.08
N LEU A 566 1.26 -20.29 -29.76
CA LEU A 566 1.84 -21.34 -28.93
C LEU A 566 0.76 -21.87 -27.98
N VAL A 567 0.60 -23.19 -27.96
CA VAL A 567 -0.31 -23.88 -27.06
C VAL A 567 0.47 -24.93 -26.28
N THR A 568 0.54 -24.74 -24.97
CA THR A 568 1.12 -25.67 -23.99
C THR A 568 0.09 -26.14 -22.96
N GLY A 569 -1.03 -25.42 -22.83
CA GLY A 569 -2.20 -25.75 -22.02
C GLY A 569 -3.35 -26.41 -22.80
N GLU A 570 -4.59 -26.09 -22.44
CA GLU A 570 -5.78 -26.79 -22.93
C GLU A 570 -6.77 -25.86 -23.64
N LEU A 571 -7.17 -26.25 -24.85
CA LEU A 571 -8.29 -25.67 -25.59
C LEU A 571 -9.42 -26.70 -25.70
N GLU A 572 -10.56 -26.43 -25.07
CA GLU A 572 -11.71 -27.34 -25.02
C GLU A 572 -12.97 -26.74 -25.65
N ALA A 573 -13.43 -27.31 -26.77
CA ALA A 573 -14.73 -27.02 -27.37
C ALA A 573 -15.60 -28.28 -27.38
N ARG A 574 -16.38 -28.50 -26.31
CA ARG A 574 -17.16 -29.73 -26.11
C ARG A 574 -18.41 -29.77 -27.02
N ASN A 575 -19.11 -30.91 -27.05
CA ASN A 575 -20.46 -31.04 -27.64
C ASN A 575 -20.63 -30.55 -29.09
N ALA A 576 -19.80 -31.05 -30.02
CA ALA A 576 -19.75 -30.60 -31.42
C ALA A 576 -19.22 -29.17 -31.62
N GLY A 577 -18.50 -28.61 -30.65
CA GLY A 577 -17.76 -27.37 -30.80
C GLY A 577 -16.50 -27.50 -31.66
N THR A 578 -15.93 -26.35 -32.04
CA THR A 578 -14.78 -26.24 -32.93
C THR A 578 -13.62 -25.45 -32.31
N VAL A 579 -12.40 -25.79 -32.71
CA VAL A 579 -11.17 -25.05 -32.36
C VAL A 579 -10.43 -24.68 -33.62
N ASP A 580 -10.44 -23.40 -33.97
CA ASP A 580 -9.81 -22.86 -35.18
C ASP A 580 -8.65 -21.92 -34.80
N LEU A 581 -7.43 -22.25 -35.23
CA LEU A 581 -6.22 -21.45 -35.01
C LEU A 581 -5.64 -20.93 -36.34
N TYR A 582 -5.46 -19.62 -36.43
CA TYR A 582 -4.99 -18.90 -37.62
C TYR A 582 -3.74 -18.08 -37.33
N ALA A 583 -2.60 -18.45 -37.92
CA ALA A 583 -1.35 -17.70 -37.79
C ALA A 583 -0.92 -17.04 -39.11
N GLY A 584 -0.42 -15.80 -39.05
CA GLY A 584 -0.04 -15.00 -40.21
C GLY A 584 -1.17 -14.13 -40.74
N ILE A 585 -2.13 -13.76 -39.90
CA ILE A 585 -3.22 -12.86 -40.24
C ILE A 585 -2.76 -11.40 -40.28
N ASN A 586 -3.60 -10.53 -40.83
CA ASN A 586 -3.34 -9.09 -40.81
C ASN A 586 -3.53 -8.53 -39.38
N ALA A 587 -2.52 -7.82 -38.85
CA ALA A 587 -2.58 -7.14 -37.55
C ALA A 587 -3.78 -6.18 -37.42
N ASN A 588 -4.27 -5.65 -38.54
CA ASN A 588 -5.41 -4.74 -38.63
C ASN A 588 -6.73 -5.45 -39.02
N ALA A 589 -6.83 -6.78 -38.87
CA ALA A 589 -8.07 -7.50 -39.14
C ALA A 589 -9.23 -6.91 -38.32
N SER A 590 -10.37 -6.68 -38.95
CA SER A 590 -11.56 -6.14 -38.31
C SER A 590 -12.29 -7.21 -37.49
N ARG A 591 -13.04 -6.80 -36.46
CA ARG A 591 -13.85 -7.73 -35.63
C ARG A 591 -14.77 -8.62 -36.48
N ALA A 592 -15.42 -8.06 -37.50
CA ALA A 592 -16.30 -8.81 -38.39
C ALA A 592 -15.57 -9.93 -39.17
N GLU A 593 -14.29 -9.72 -39.52
CA GLU A 593 -13.45 -10.75 -40.16
C GLU A 593 -13.05 -11.85 -39.18
N LEU A 594 -12.80 -11.49 -37.90
CA LEU A 594 -12.46 -12.44 -36.84
C LEU A 594 -13.68 -13.26 -36.36
N GLU A 595 -14.88 -12.69 -36.40
CA GLU A 595 -16.12 -13.37 -36.02
C GLU A 595 -16.65 -14.32 -37.10
N ASN A 596 -16.23 -14.14 -38.35
CA ASN A 596 -16.68 -14.96 -39.49
C ASN A 596 -15.48 -15.36 -40.36
N PRO A 597 -14.61 -16.27 -39.87
CA PRO A 597 -13.35 -16.57 -40.54
C PRO A 597 -13.56 -17.34 -41.85
N ALA A 598 -13.40 -16.64 -42.98
CA ALA A 598 -13.25 -17.24 -44.31
C ALA A 598 -11.77 -17.36 -44.73
N TYR A 599 -10.87 -17.44 -43.74
CA TYR A 599 -9.44 -17.48 -43.96
C TYR A 599 -9.00 -18.78 -44.63
N THR A 600 -8.18 -18.65 -45.67
CA THR A 600 -7.52 -19.76 -46.35
C THR A 600 -6.01 -19.58 -46.26
N LYS A 601 -5.23 -20.63 -46.50
CA LYS A 601 -3.76 -20.54 -46.53
C LYS A 601 -3.24 -19.42 -47.44
N ALA A 602 -3.94 -19.11 -48.53
CA ALA A 602 -3.55 -18.04 -49.46
C ALA A 602 -3.71 -16.63 -48.86
N ALA A 603 -4.52 -16.49 -47.81
CA ALA A 603 -4.73 -15.24 -47.10
C ALA A 603 -3.72 -15.01 -45.95
N MET A 604 -2.90 -16.02 -45.61
CA MET A 604 -1.94 -15.93 -44.51
C MET A 604 -0.56 -15.47 -45.01
N THR A 605 0.09 -14.59 -44.26
CA THR A 605 1.44 -14.07 -44.53
C THR A 605 2.37 -14.36 -43.35
N GLY A 606 3.21 -15.40 -43.45
CA GLY A 606 4.07 -15.79 -42.32
C GLY A 606 3.27 -16.41 -41.16
N GLY A 607 3.76 -16.31 -39.93
CA GLY A 607 3.07 -16.84 -38.76
C GLY A 607 3.30 -18.34 -38.53
N LYS A 608 3.52 -18.76 -37.29
CA LYS A 608 3.73 -20.18 -36.93
C LYS A 608 2.73 -20.65 -35.88
N ILE A 609 2.38 -21.93 -35.91
CA ILE A 609 1.55 -22.57 -34.87
C ILE A 609 2.39 -23.67 -34.22
N TYR A 610 2.49 -23.63 -32.90
CA TYR A 610 3.19 -24.62 -32.08
C TYR A 610 2.23 -25.21 -31.05
N ILE A 611 2.16 -26.54 -30.99
CA ILE A 611 1.44 -27.27 -29.94
C ILE A 611 2.45 -28.22 -29.30
N LEU A 612 2.85 -27.95 -28.07
CA LEU A 612 4.02 -28.56 -27.44
C LEU A 612 3.69 -29.13 -26.06
N GLY A 613 4.45 -30.12 -25.60
CA GLY A 613 4.39 -30.60 -24.22
C GLY A 613 3.01 -31.16 -23.85
N ALA A 614 2.35 -30.57 -22.85
CA ALA A 614 1.01 -30.91 -22.41
C ALA A 614 -0.12 -30.30 -23.28
N GLY A 615 0.23 -29.53 -24.32
CA GLY A 615 -0.71 -28.84 -25.19
C GLY A 615 -1.79 -29.75 -25.76
N LEU A 616 -3.07 -29.47 -25.45
CA LEU A 616 -4.23 -30.24 -25.86
C LEU A 616 -5.23 -29.37 -26.61
N LEU A 617 -5.66 -29.85 -27.78
CA LEU A 617 -6.81 -29.34 -28.51
C LEU A 617 -7.91 -30.40 -28.51
N ASP A 618 -8.96 -30.20 -27.73
CA ASP A 618 -10.13 -31.07 -27.68
C ASP A 618 -11.34 -30.34 -28.30
N ALA A 619 -11.77 -30.79 -29.47
CA ALA A 619 -12.95 -30.26 -30.15
C ALA A 619 -13.95 -31.39 -30.43
N GLY A 620 -15.23 -31.12 -30.19
CA GLY A 620 -16.31 -32.07 -30.42
C GLY A 620 -16.60 -32.34 -31.89
N ASP A 621 -16.25 -31.42 -32.81
CA ASP A 621 -16.43 -31.56 -34.26
C ASP A 621 -15.12 -31.40 -35.05
N GLU A 622 -14.57 -30.17 -35.13
CA GLU A 622 -13.40 -29.86 -35.97
C GLU A 622 -12.30 -29.12 -35.18
N VAL A 623 -11.05 -29.55 -35.39
CA VAL A 623 -9.84 -28.76 -35.08
C VAL A 623 -9.19 -28.32 -36.39
N LYS A 624 -9.00 -27.02 -36.57
CA LYS A 624 -8.47 -26.44 -37.81
C LYS A 624 -7.27 -25.54 -37.55
N LEU A 625 -6.15 -25.87 -38.18
CA LEU A 625 -4.89 -25.14 -38.02
C LEU A 625 -4.44 -24.57 -39.36
N ILE A 626 -4.42 -23.24 -39.50
CA ILE A 626 -4.00 -22.55 -40.73
C ILE A 626 -2.93 -21.51 -40.37
N ALA A 627 -1.67 -21.87 -40.58
CA ALA A 627 -0.55 -20.93 -40.50
C ALA A 627 -0.12 -20.47 -41.90
N GLY A 628 0.46 -19.28 -42.07
CA GLY A 628 1.19 -18.90 -43.29
C GLY A 628 2.62 -19.47 -43.33
N GLY A 629 3.22 -19.74 -42.17
CA GLY A 629 4.49 -20.47 -41.98
C GLY A 629 4.28 -21.94 -41.58
N ASP A 630 5.03 -22.38 -40.57
CA ASP A 630 5.09 -23.77 -40.09
C ASP A 630 4.00 -24.07 -39.06
N VAL A 631 3.51 -25.31 -39.08
CA VAL A 631 2.67 -25.89 -38.02
C VAL A 631 3.46 -27.07 -37.42
N LEU A 632 3.80 -26.99 -36.14
CA LEU A 632 4.53 -28.02 -35.42
C LEU A 632 3.70 -28.54 -34.25
N ILE A 633 3.48 -29.85 -34.23
CA ILE A 633 2.75 -30.55 -33.18
C ILE A 633 3.71 -31.57 -32.56
N GLN A 634 4.12 -31.29 -31.33
CA GLN A 634 4.96 -32.14 -30.49
C GLN A 634 4.34 -32.26 -29.08
N ALA A 635 3.01 -32.42 -29.04
CA ALA A 635 2.30 -32.73 -27.81
C ALA A 635 2.52 -34.20 -27.40
N ALA A 636 2.56 -34.46 -26.10
CA ALA A 636 2.58 -35.82 -25.58
C ALA A 636 1.30 -36.55 -26.00
N ALA A 637 1.43 -37.78 -26.49
CA ALA A 637 0.26 -38.58 -26.85
C ALA A 637 -0.56 -38.88 -25.59
N ALA A 638 -1.88 -38.62 -25.63
CA ALA A 638 -2.80 -39.07 -24.60
C ALA A 638 -2.67 -40.59 -24.44
N MET A 639 -2.16 -41.04 -23.28
CA MET A 639 -1.94 -42.46 -23.03
C MET A 639 -3.29 -43.14 -22.81
N ALA A 640 -3.53 -44.25 -23.51
CA ALA A 640 -4.53 -45.20 -23.03
C ALA A 640 -4.02 -45.82 -21.73
N ASP A 641 -4.93 -46.17 -20.83
CA ASP A 641 -4.61 -46.73 -19.52
C ASP A 641 -3.71 -47.99 -19.68
N GLY A 642 -2.43 -47.88 -19.32
CA GLY A 642 -1.49 -49.00 -19.24
C GLY A 642 -0.51 -49.29 -20.40
N GLU A 643 -0.25 -48.39 -21.35
CA GLU A 643 0.82 -48.58 -22.36
C GLU A 643 1.93 -47.52 -22.29
N MET A 644 3.20 -47.90 -22.51
CA MET A 644 4.36 -47.00 -22.68
C MET A 644 4.82 -47.03 -24.15
N THR A 645 5.01 -45.86 -24.78
CA THR A 645 5.62 -45.74 -26.11
C THR A 645 7.15 -45.69 -26.03
N VAL A 646 7.81 -46.39 -26.95
CA VAL A 646 9.25 -46.29 -27.19
C VAL A 646 9.47 -45.21 -28.23
N ALA A 647 10.23 -44.15 -27.90
CA ALA A 647 10.54 -43.05 -28.79
C ALA A 647 11.67 -43.39 -29.77
N ASP A 648 11.44 -43.21 -31.07
CA ASP A 648 12.48 -43.14 -32.09
C ASP A 648 13.07 -41.71 -32.12
N PRO A 649 14.40 -41.51 -32.00
CA PRO A 649 14.99 -40.18 -31.96
C PRO A 649 15.16 -39.57 -33.37
N TYR A 650 14.66 -38.35 -33.58
CA TYR A 650 15.09 -37.47 -34.66
C TYR A 650 15.39 -36.07 -34.10
N ILE A 651 16.56 -35.53 -34.45
CA ILE A 651 17.07 -34.24 -33.96
C ILE A 651 16.73 -33.15 -34.98
N THR A 652 15.99 -32.13 -34.56
CA THR A 652 15.88 -30.85 -35.29
C THR A 652 16.10 -29.69 -34.32
N GLN A 653 17.00 -28.77 -34.70
CA GLN A 653 17.32 -27.58 -33.91
C GLN A 653 16.54 -26.38 -34.49
N THR A 654 15.63 -25.81 -33.69
CA THR A 654 15.01 -24.51 -34.00
C THR A 654 15.07 -23.66 -32.73
N PRO A 655 15.64 -22.43 -32.76
CA PRO A 655 15.59 -21.53 -31.62
C PRO A 655 14.14 -21.08 -31.36
N GLN A 656 13.69 -21.19 -30.10
CA GLN A 656 12.37 -20.75 -29.63
C GLN A 656 12.56 -19.86 -28.41
N THR A 657 11.78 -18.78 -28.32
CA THR A 657 11.64 -17.98 -27.10
C THR A 657 10.52 -18.62 -26.28
N ILE A 658 10.82 -19.07 -25.06
CA ILE A 658 9.84 -19.65 -24.15
C ILE A 658 9.82 -18.76 -22.91
N GLN A 659 8.63 -18.31 -22.51
CA GLN A 659 8.44 -17.50 -21.31
C GLN A 659 8.33 -18.44 -20.11
N VAL A 660 9.10 -18.17 -19.06
CA VAL A 660 9.05 -18.94 -17.80
C VAL A 660 8.91 -17.96 -16.66
N VAL A 661 7.83 -18.08 -15.89
CA VAL A 661 7.66 -17.35 -14.63
C VAL A 661 8.74 -17.84 -13.68
N THR A 662 9.68 -16.96 -13.35
CA THR A 662 10.86 -17.29 -12.53
C THR A 662 10.73 -16.62 -11.16
N GLY A 663 9.65 -16.96 -10.45
CA GLY A 663 9.49 -16.67 -9.03
C GLY A 663 8.49 -15.56 -8.67
N SER A 664 8.03 -15.61 -7.43
CA SER A 664 7.21 -14.58 -6.77
C SER A 664 8.02 -13.90 -5.68
N ARG A 665 8.00 -12.55 -5.62
CA ARG A 665 8.65 -11.78 -4.55
C ARG A 665 7.63 -11.42 -3.47
N GLN A 666 7.96 -11.70 -2.20
CA GLN A 666 7.13 -11.38 -1.03
C GLN A 666 7.52 -10.00 -0.46
N ILE A 667 6.53 -9.21 -0.05
CA ILE A 667 6.72 -7.90 0.62
C ILE A 667 6.26 -8.02 2.08
N GLU A 668 7.07 -7.55 3.03
CA GLU A 668 6.63 -7.28 4.41
C GLU A 668 5.96 -5.89 4.47
N ASP A 669 4.63 -5.88 4.40
CA ASP A 669 3.66 -5.49 5.45
C ASP A 669 2.27 -5.66 4.80
N GLY A 670 1.42 -6.57 5.29
CA GLY A 670 0.07 -6.82 4.75
C GLY A 670 -0.09 -7.66 3.45
N PHE A 671 0.97 -8.38 3.02
CA PHE A 671 1.08 -9.43 1.99
C PHE A 671 0.32 -9.30 0.62
N ILE A 672 1.08 -8.90 -0.42
CA ILE A 672 0.87 -9.29 -1.83
C ILE A 672 2.11 -10.08 -2.31
N ARG A 673 1.92 -11.16 -3.08
CA ARG A 673 2.97 -11.78 -3.90
C ARG A 673 2.84 -11.24 -5.32
N VAL A 674 3.86 -10.53 -5.81
CA VAL A 674 3.92 -10.14 -7.23
C VAL A 674 4.77 -11.19 -7.95
N PRO A 675 4.26 -11.86 -9.00
CA PRO A 675 5.09 -12.69 -9.86
C PRO A 675 6.03 -11.79 -10.68
N GLU A 676 7.33 -12.06 -10.66
CA GLU A 676 8.31 -11.36 -11.51
C GLU A 676 8.49 -12.17 -12.80
N VAL A 677 8.19 -11.56 -13.95
CA VAL A 677 8.31 -12.20 -15.27
C VAL A 677 9.67 -11.83 -15.87
N HIS A 678 10.60 -12.78 -15.92
CA HIS A 678 11.84 -12.62 -16.69
C HIS A 678 11.71 -13.15 -18.12
N TRP A 679 12.07 -12.30 -19.08
CA TRP A 679 12.15 -12.64 -20.50
C TRP A 679 13.53 -13.21 -20.82
N VAL A 680 13.64 -14.54 -21.03
CA VAL A 680 14.92 -15.17 -21.38
C VAL A 680 14.82 -15.91 -22.73
N THR A 681 15.64 -15.50 -23.70
CA THR A 681 15.83 -16.25 -24.94
C THR A 681 16.68 -17.50 -24.66
N THR A 682 16.09 -18.69 -24.63
CA THR A 682 16.83 -19.94 -24.42
C THR A 682 17.14 -20.64 -25.76
N THR A 683 18.31 -21.27 -25.85
CA THR A 683 18.66 -22.20 -26.93
C THR A 683 18.65 -23.60 -26.35
N VAL A 684 17.67 -24.43 -26.72
CA VAL A 684 17.58 -25.80 -26.19
C VAL A 684 18.60 -26.70 -26.91
N THR A 685 19.59 -27.20 -26.18
CA THR A 685 20.24 -28.48 -26.49
C THR A 685 19.70 -29.54 -25.56
N GLU A 686 18.89 -30.44 -26.10
CA GLU A 686 18.43 -31.62 -25.36
C GLU A 686 19.54 -32.66 -25.31
N GLN A 687 20.14 -32.85 -24.14
CA GLN A 687 20.96 -34.01 -23.83
C GLN A 687 20.06 -35.06 -23.19
N VAL A 688 19.70 -36.09 -23.95
CA VAL A 688 18.93 -37.23 -23.44
C VAL A 688 19.79 -38.12 -22.56
N GLY A 689 19.47 -38.10 -21.27
CA GLY A 689 19.82 -39.07 -20.26
C GLY A 689 18.96 -38.78 -19.04
N MET A 690 17.96 -39.62 -18.77
CA MET A 690 17.13 -39.50 -17.58
C MET A 690 17.99 -39.76 -16.35
N GLU A 691 18.17 -38.74 -15.53
CA GLU A 691 18.43 -38.93 -14.10
C GLU A 691 17.33 -38.17 -13.37
N ASP A 692 16.64 -38.85 -12.46
CA ASP A 692 15.52 -38.33 -11.70
C ASP A 692 15.88 -36.96 -11.09
N VAL A 693 15.19 -35.89 -11.50
CA VAL A 693 15.29 -34.60 -10.80
C VAL A 693 14.48 -34.73 -9.53
N LYS A 694 15.18 -35.10 -8.46
CA LYS A 694 14.66 -35.10 -7.11
C LYS A 694 14.47 -33.67 -6.65
N VAL A 695 13.24 -33.31 -6.34
CA VAL A 695 12.88 -32.01 -5.77
C VAL A 695 13.29 -32.02 -4.31
N GLY A 696 14.02 -31.00 -3.88
CA GLY A 696 14.35 -30.79 -2.48
C GLY A 696 15.24 -29.57 -2.29
N ASP A 697 15.19 -29.00 -1.08
CA ASP A 697 15.92 -27.78 -0.74
C ASP A 697 17.42 -28.06 -0.58
N ARG A 698 18.26 -27.13 -1.03
CA ARG A 698 19.72 -27.20 -0.88
C ARG A 698 20.27 -25.86 -0.42
N PHE A 699 21.07 -25.87 0.64
CA PHE A 699 21.78 -24.71 1.16
C PHE A 699 23.18 -25.08 1.65
N TYR A 700 24.09 -24.11 1.67
CA TYR A 700 25.47 -24.32 2.10
C TYR A 700 25.73 -23.67 3.46
N THR A 701 26.50 -24.35 4.29
CA THR A 701 27.06 -23.80 5.53
C THR A 701 28.58 -23.87 5.47
N MET A 702 29.26 -22.83 5.94
CA MET A 702 30.71 -22.78 6.02
C MET A 702 31.17 -21.92 7.20
N ASP A 703 32.36 -22.21 7.69
CA ASP A 703 33.01 -21.38 8.69
C ASP A 703 33.82 -20.30 7.97
N THR A 704 33.47 -19.03 8.20
CA THR A 704 34.10 -17.89 7.53
C THR A 704 35.07 -17.16 8.47
N VAL A 705 36.27 -16.84 7.97
CA VAL A 705 37.24 -16.00 8.67
C VAL A 705 37.53 -14.77 7.82
N LEU A 706 37.20 -13.60 8.37
CA LEU A 706 37.53 -12.30 7.79
C LEU A 706 38.79 -11.75 8.46
N THR A 707 39.88 -11.63 7.70
CA THR A 707 41.13 -11.03 8.21
C THR A 707 41.25 -9.62 7.69
N GLN A 708 41.33 -8.61 8.57
CA GLN A 708 41.57 -7.24 8.10
C GLN A 708 42.97 -7.16 7.47
N ASP A 709 43.04 -6.78 6.20
CA ASP A 709 44.31 -6.68 5.46
C ASP A 709 44.68 -5.21 5.19
N ALA A 710 43.70 -4.36 4.87
CA ALA A 710 43.96 -2.96 4.51
C ALA A 710 42.75 -2.04 4.77
N TYR A 711 42.78 -0.85 4.17
CA TYR A 711 41.71 0.11 4.10
C TYR A 711 41.37 0.41 2.64
N TYR A 712 40.09 0.48 2.31
CA TYR A 712 39.59 0.70 0.94
C TYR A 712 38.75 1.97 0.86
N ASN A 713 38.96 2.79 -0.17
CA ASN A 713 38.12 3.93 -0.47
C ASN A 713 37.17 3.58 -1.63
N PRO A 714 35.85 3.42 -1.38
CA PRO A 714 34.90 3.00 -2.42
C PRO A 714 34.66 4.08 -3.49
N THR A 715 34.91 5.35 -3.19
CA THR A 715 34.73 6.45 -4.16
C THR A 715 35.88 6.51 -5.17
N THR A 716 37.11 6.20 -4.74
CA THR A 716 38.31 6.29 -5.61
C THR A 716 38.86 4.95 -6.06
N GLY A 717 38.45 3.84 -5.42
CA GLY A 717 38.99 2.51 -5.66
C GLY A 717 40.41 2.29 -5.08
N GLU A 718 40.93 3.22 -4.28
CA GLU A 718 42.27 3.13 -3.70
C GLU A 718 42.33 2.23 -2.46
N ILE A 719 43.42 1.46 -2.35
CA ILE A 719 43.73 0.62 -1.18
C ILE A 719 44.92 1.22 -0.43
N ARG A 720 44.83 1.31 0.89
CA ARG A 720 45.88 1.80 1.80
C ARG A 720 46.07 0.82 2.95
N GLU A 721 47.32 0.44 3.23
CA GLU A 721 47.64 -0.40 4.40
C GLU A 721 47.77 0.44 5.68
N TYR A 722 48.17 1.71 5.54
CA TYR A 722 48.47 2.58 6.68
C TYR A 722 48.26 4.06 6.35
N PHE A 723 47.98 4.86 7.39
CA PHE A 723 47.86 6.32 7.30
C PHE A 723 48.95 7.00 8.14
N VAL A 724 49.55 8.04 7.59
CA VAL A 724 50.66 8.76 8.23
C VAL A 724 50.19 10.14 8.70
N GLU A 725 50.28 10.36 10.01
CA GLU A 725 50.09 11.68 10.62
C GLU A 725 51.14 12.66 10.07
N ASN A 726 50.76 13.92 9.84
CA ASN A 726 51.50 14.95 9.12
C ASN A 726 51.62 14.79 7.58
N ALA A 727 51.10 13.70 7.00
CA ALA A 727 51.11 13.47 5.56
C ALA A 727 49.72 13.22 4.96
N ASP A 728 48.95 12.30 5.54
CA ASP A 728 47.59 11.95 5.12
C ASP A 728 46.52 12.69 5.95
N TYR A 729 46.81 12.99 7.22
CA TYR A 729 45.93 13.78 8.11
C TYR A 729 46.75 14.47 9.23
N TYR A 730 46.13 15.40 9.94
CA TYR A 730 46.68 16.03 11.15
C TYR A 730 45.78 15.77 12.36
N ASN A 731 46.38 15.41 13.51
CA ASN A 731 45.63 15.23 14.75
C ASN A 731 45.09 16.56 15.30
N ASN A 732 45.76 17.68 15.05
CA ASN A 732 45.28 18.99 15.44
C ASN A 732 45.86 20.11 14.56
N GLY A 733 45.43 21.35 14.80
CA GLY A 733 45.92 22.53 14.07
C GLY A 733 47.29 23.06 14.53
N SER A 734 48.04 22.32 15.36
CA SER A 734 49.37 22.75 15.80
C SER A 734 50.32 22.66 14.61
N THR A 735 50.97 23.76 14.26
CA THR A 735 51.85 23.81 13.09
C THR A 735 53.06 22.88 13.28
N PRO A 736 53.27 21.87 12.41
CA PRO A 736 54.49 21.08 12.39
C PRO A 736 55.67 21.97 11.98
N VAL A 737 56.91 21.50 12.21
CA VAL A 737 58.12 22.18 11.72
C VAL A 737 58.14 22.10 10.19
N GLY A 738 57.52 23.09 9.53
CA GLY A 738 57.29 23.12 8.08
C GLY A 738 55.95 23.71 7.63
N GLY A 739 54.99 23.91 8.54
CA GLY A 739 53.64 24.43 8.24
C GLY A 739 52.67 23.34 7.75
N LEU A 740 51.37 23.61 7.84
CA LEU A 740 50.32 22.69 7.38
C LEU A 740 50.30 22.60 5.85
N LYS A 741 50.27 21.39 5.30
CA LYS A 741 50.21 21.16 3.86
C LYS A 741 48.78 21.42 3.34
N PRO A 742 48.59 22.25 2.30
CA PRO A 742 47.27 22.47 1.70
C PRO A 742 46.67 21.16 1.18
N GLY A 743 45.40 20.91 1.51
CA GLY A 743 44.65 19.72 1.08
C GLY A 743 44.74 18.49 1.99
N VAL A 744 45.50 18.56 3.08
CA VAL A 744 45.54 17.51 4.12
C VAL A 744 44.57 17.90 5.24
N PRO A 745 43.58 17.06 5.59
CA PRO A 745 42.55 17.40 6.58
C PRO A 745 43.09 17.35 8.02
N ILE A 746 42.53 18.22 8.87
CA ILE A 746 42.68 18.14 10.34
C ILE A 746 41.44 17.42 10.88
N ILE A 747 41.64 16.39 11.70
CA ILE A 747 40.53 15.57 12.22
C ILE A 747 39.72 16.37 13.25
N ASN A 748 38.39 16.40 13.06
CA ASN A 748 37.46 16.96 14.03
C ASN A 748 36.99 15.89 15.02
N TRP A 749 37.77 15.62 16.06
CA TRP A 749 37.49 14.57 17.05
C TRP A 749 36.11 14.70 17.73
N ALA A 750 35.67 15.94 17.99
CA ALA A 750 34.39 16.21 18.60
C ALA A 750 33.20 15.77 17.73
N ALA A 751 33.33 15.84 16.39
CA ALA A 751 32.29 15.37 15.47
C ALA A 751 32.07 13.86 15.53
N TYR A 752 33.05 13.10 16.05
CA TYR A 752 32.98 11.65 16.23
C TYR A 752 32.74 11.25 17.69
N ASN A 753 32.52 12.21 18.60
CA ASN A 753 32.39 11.98 20.04
C ASN A 753 33.60 11.26 20.68
N VAL A 754 34.80 11.51 20.16
CA VAL A 754 36.06 10.88 20.63
C VAL A 754 36.99 11.95 21.22
N ALA A 755 37.70 11.60 22.29
CA ALA A 755 38.72 12.48 22.87
C ALA A 755 39.90 12.66 21.89
N ALA A 756 40.39 13.89 21.76
CA ALA A 756 41.53 14.19 20.89
C ALA A 756 42.82 13.50 21.42
N PRO A 757 43.60 12.82 20.56
CA PRO A 757 44.90 12.23 20.92
C PRO A 757 45.97 13.31 21.10
N ASN A 758 47.20 12.90 21.48
CA ASN A 758 48.32 13.84 21.47
C ASN A 758 48.62 14.28 20.03
N PRO A 759 49.16 15.51 19.84
CA PRO A 759 49.43 16.03 18.50
C PRO A 759 50.30 15.10 17.65
N ASP A 760 51.30 14.47 18.27
CA ASP A 760 52.31 13.64 17.60
C ASP A 760 51.97 12.13 17.61
N ASP A 761 50.77 11.73 18.06
CA ASP A 761 50.38 10.33 18.07
C ASP A 761 50.22 9.82 16.63
N THR A 762 51.03 8.83 16.26
CA THR A 762 50.91 8.15 14.98
C THR A 762 49.62 7.32 14.92
N PHE A 763 49.18 6.94 13.72
CA PHE A 763 47.94 6.17 13.53
C PHE A 763 47.86 4.89 14.39
N ASN A 764 48.98 4.21 14.66
CA ASN A 764 49.02 3.04 15.56
C ASN A 764 48.94 3.37 17.06
N GLN A 765 49.25 4.60 17.46
CA GLN A 765 49.13 5.06 18.85
C GLN A 765 47.71 5.52 19.18
N LEU A 766 46.85 5.65 18.17
CA LEU A 766 45.43 5.96 18.31
C LEU A 766 44.63 4.73 18.77
N ASN A 767 43.63 4.96 19.62
CA ASN A 767 42.64 3.94 19.96
C ASN A 767 41.71 3.61 18.77
N ASP A 768 40.89 2.57 18.88
CA ASP A 768 40.06 2.11 17.76
C ASP A 768 39.04 3.16 17.28
N ASP A 769 38.46 3.93 18.19
CA ASP A 769 37.50 5.00 17.86
C ASP A 769 38.20 6.16 17.15
N GLN A 770 39.40 6.53 17.60
CA GLN A 770 40.22 7.56 16.97
C GLN A 770 40.69 7.13 15.57
N ARG A 771 41.10 5.88 15.40
CA ARG A 771 41.46 5.34 14.06
C ARG A 771 40.26 5.34 13.12
N THR A 772 39.07 5.05 13.65
CA THR A 772 37.82 5.10 12.89
C THR A 772 37.50 6.53 12.45
N ALA A 773 37.65 7.52 13.34
CA ALA A 773 37.46 8.94 13.00
C ALA A 773 38.41 9.41 11.88
N VAL A 774 39.70 9.03 11.94
CA VAL A 774 40.68 9.31 10.89
C VAL A 774 40.24 8.69 9.57
N MET A 775 39.91 7.40 9.58
CA MET A 775 39.53 6.65 8.38
C MET A 775 38.27 7.23 7.71
N LEU A 776 37.24 7.57 8.49
CA LEU A 776 36.01 8.18 7.99
C LEU A 776 36.24 9.57 7.40
N THR A 777 37.09 10.38 8.04
CA THR A 777 37.45 11.72 7.52
C THR A 777 38.15 11.63 6.16
N LEU A 778 38.94 10.57 5.94
CA LEU A 778 39.65 10.32 4.68
C LEU A 778 38.81 9.56 3.64
N GLY A 779 37.58 9.14 3.97
CA GLY A 779 36.68 8.40 3.08
C GLY A 779 37.00 6.91 2.94
N TYR A 780 37.83 6.34 3.81
CA TYR A 780 38.21 4.93 3.78
C TYR A 780 37.28 4.07 4.64
N ARG A 781 37.29 2.76 4.40
CA ARG A 781 36.63 1.69 5.19
C ARG A 781 37.60 0.53 5.40
N LYS A 782 37.35 -0.32 6.38
CA LYS A 782 38.20 -1.50 6.63
C LYS A 782 37.98 -2.52 5.51
N LEU A 783 39.08 -2.99 4.93
CA LEU A 783 39.12 -4.04 3.90
C LEU A 783 39.55 -5.37 4.54
N TYR A 784 38.75 -6.40 4.31
CA TYR A 784 38.95 -7.73 4.84
C TYR A 784 39.19 -8.74 3.73
N ASP A 785 39.99 -9.75 4.02
CA ASP A 785 40.20 -10.90 3.16
C ASP A 785 39.31 -12.04 3.65
N PHE A 786 38.53 -12.58 2.71
CA PHE A 786 37.65 -13.70 2.97
C PHE A 786 38.42 -15.02 2.86
N THR A 787 38.31 -15.83 3.89
CA THR A 787 38.68 -17.24 3.84
C THR A 787 37.56 -18.07 4.45
N TYR A 788 37.39 -19.31 3.98
CA TYR A 788 36.39 -20.21 4.51
C TYR A 788 36.95 -21.60 4.75
N SER A 789 36.29 -22.35 5.62
CA SER A 789 36.56 -23.76 5.88
C SER A 789 35.25 -24.51 6.14
N ASN A 790 35.30 -25.84 6.17
CA ASN A 790 34.14 -26.70 6.47
C ASN A 790 32.91 -26.46 5.58
N LEU A 791 33.14 -26.15 4.29
CA LEU A 791 32.04 -26.00 3.33
C LEU A 791 31.25 -27.32 3.25
N THR A 792 29.97 -27.19 3.60
CA THR A 792 29.05 -28.32 3.76
C THR A 792 27.76 -27.99 3.02
N GLU A 793 27.34 -28.91 2.17
CA GLU A 793 26.04 -28.90 1.49
C GLU A 793 25.02 -29.59 2.40
N ASN A 794 23.92 -28.91 2.67
CA ASN A 794 22.79 -29.43 3.43
C ASN A 794 21.59 -29.40 2.51
N GLY A 795 20.75 -30.42 2.59
CA GLY A 795 19.52 -30.39 1.83
C GLY A 795 18.59 -31.52 2.20
N SER A 796 17.50 -31.63 1.45
CA SER A 796 16.62 -32.80 1.49
C SER A 796 16.43 -33.34 0.08
N ILE A 797 16.27 -34.65 -0.02
CA ILE A 797 15.92 -35.35 -1.25
C ILE A 797 14.76 -36.27 -0.90
N ASP A 798 13.61 -36.11 -1.54
CA ASP A 798 12.39 -36.90 -1.25
C ASP A 798 11.98 -36.83 0.24
N GLY A 799 12.18 -35.66 0.87
CA GLY A 799 11.90 -35.45 2.30
C GLY A 799 12.93 -36.05 3.28
N VAL A 800 14.00 -36.68 2.78
CA VAL A 800 15.10 -37.20 3.62
C VAL A 800 16.23 -36.18 3.67
N PRO A 801 16.59 -35.65 4.85
CA PRO A 801 17.69 -34.70 4.97
C PRO A 801 19.05 -35.37 4.74
N TYR A 802 19.95 -34.67 4.06
CA TYR A 802 21.34 -35.07 3.85
C TYR A 802 22.30 -33.93 4.21
N VAL A 803 23.53 -34.32 4.51
CA VAL A 803 24.66 -33.42 4.77
C VAL A 803 25.87 -34.01 4.05
N LEU A 804 26.44 -33.26 3.11
CA LEU A 804 27.62 -33.66 2.33
C LEU A 804 28.74 -32.64 2.54
N ARG A 805 29.94 -33.13 2.85
CA ARG A 805 31.13 -32.28 3.00
C ARG A 805 31.87 -32.13 1.69
N GLN A 806 32.54 -30.99 1.52
CA GLN A 806 33.41 -30.75 0.36
C GLN A 806 34.40 -31.90 0.15
N GLY A 807 34.34 -32.54 -1.03
CA GLY A 807 35.17 -33.68 -1.41
C GLY A 807 34.52 -35.06 -1.24
N GLU A 808 33.31 -35.15 -0.69
CA GLU A 808 32.51 -36.37 -0.65
C GLU A 808 31.83 -36.65 -2.00
N ALA A 809 31.56 -37.93 -2.30
CA ALA A 809 30.93 -38.31 -3.56
C ALA A 809 29.48 -37.81 -3.59
N GLY A 810 29.14 -37.01 -4.60
CA GLY A 810 27.82 -36.36 -4.74
C GLY A 810 27.76 -34.92 -4.26
N PHE A 811 28.83 -34.40 -3.62
CA PHE A 811 28.93 -32.98 -3.27
C PHE A 811 29.00 -32.12 -4.54
N VAL A 812 28.13 -31.11 -4.63
CA VAL A 812 28.15 -30.11 -5.70
C VAL A 812 28.76 -28.83 -5.15
N ALA A 813 29.84 -28.35 -5.77
CA ALA A 813 30.44 -27.08 -5.36
C ALA A 813 29.53 -25.91 -5.77
N PRO A 814 29.37 -24.89 -4.91
CA PRO A 814 28.76 -23.62 -5.31
C PRO A 814 29.49 -22.99 -6.50
N ASP A 815 28.77 -22.28 -7.35
CA ASP A 815 29.30 -21.72 -8.60
C ASP A 815 30.43 -20.71 -8.36
N TRP A 816 30.30 -19.90 -7.29
CA TRP A 816 31.29 -18.89 -6.91
C TRP A 816 32.65 -19.45 -6.47
N VAL A 817 32.80 -20.76 -6.21
CA VAL A 817 34.05 -21.33 -5.67
C VAL A 817 35.26 -21.11 -6.60
N ASN A 818 35.02 -21.04 -7.92
CA ASN A 818 36.06 -20.82 -8.93
C ASN A 818 36.02 -19.43 -9.57
N ASP A 819 35.14 -18.56 -9.08
CA ASP A 819 34.97 -17.23 -9.64
C ASP A 819 36.11 -16.28 -9.24
N PRO A 820 36.37 -15.24 -10.05
CA PRO A 820 37.41 -14.27 -9.75
C PRO A 820 37.12 -13.54 -8.44
N VAL A 821 38.17 -13.15 -7.70
CA VAL A 821 38.03 -12.41 -6.43
C VAL A 821 37.92 -10.90 -6.71
N GLU A 822 36.90 -10.26 -6.14
CA GLU A 822 36.65 -8.82 -6.21
C GLU A 822 36.40 -8.22 -4.81
N ILE A 823 36.55 -6.89 -4.69
CA ILE A 823 36.21 -6.15 -3.46
C ILE A 823 34.73 -5.79 -3.53
N ARG A 824 33.91 -6.34 -2.63
CA ARG A 824 32.49 -6.00 -2.49
C ARG A 824 32.17 -5.51 -1.07
N LYS A 825 31.15 -4.67 -0.94
CA LYS A 825 30.54 -4.35 0.36
C LYS A 825 29.72 -5.57 0.80
N GLY A 826 29.84 -5.99 2.06
CA GLY A 826 29.02 -7.10 2.57
C GLY A 826 27.53 -6.83 2.42
N ALA A 827 26.73 -7.87 2.15
CA ALA A 827 25.29 -7.75 1.91
C ALA A 827 24.40 -8.10 3.12
N VAL A 828 24.96 -8.59 4.22
CA VAL A 828 24.20 -9.09 5.39
C VAL A 828 24.56 -8.41 6.70
N ASP A 829 23.62 -8.45 7.65
CA ASP A 829 23.82 -7.96 9.01
C ASP A 829 25.05 -8.64 9.67
N GLY A 830 25.86 -7.85 10.36
CA GLY A 830 27.18 -8.24 10.87
C GLY A 830 28.36 -8.02 9.89
N TRP A 831 28.10 -7.88 8.59
CA TRP A 831 29.11 -7.49 7.57
C TRP A 831 28.89 -6.08 7.02
N ALA A 832 27.65 -5.63 6.90
CA ALA A 832 27.32 -4.25 6.57
C ALA A 832 26.27 -3.66 7.51
N ASP A 833 26.20 -2.34 7.57
CA ASP A 833 25.09 -1.66 8.23
C ASP A 833 23.91 -1.51 7.27
N LEU A 834 22.91 -2.36 7.47
CA LEU A 834 21.68 -2.37 6.67
C LEU A 834 20.78 -1.17 6.97
N SER A 835 20.98 -0.45 8.09
CA SER A 835 20.20 0.75 8.41
C SER A 835 20.64 1.99 7.63
N GLY A 836 21.84 1.96 7.03
CA GLY A 836 22.45 3.11 6.34
C GLY A 836 22.83 4.27 7.26
N THR A 837 22.70 4.15 8.58
CA THR A 837 22.90 5.23 9.55
C THR A 837 24.29 5.26 10.19
N ALA A 838 25.04 4.17 10.08
CA ALA A 838 26.34 3.93 10.70
C ALA A 838 27.35 3.37 9.68
N PRO A 839 27.74 4.15 8.66
CA PRO A 839 28.61 3.71 7.56
C PRO A 839 30.01 3.25 8.01
N GLN A 840 30.41 3.49 9.26
CA GLN A 840 31.62 2.97 9.88
C GLN A 840 31.61 1.46 10.16
N LYS A 841 30.41 0.85 10.18
CA LYS A 841 30.24 -0.59 10.39
C LYS A 841 30.35 -1.40 9.09
N ASP A 842 30.37 -0.72 7.94
CA ASP A 842 30.51 -1.36 6.62
C ASP A 842 31.88 -2.01 6.45
N LYS A 843 31.88 -3.34 6.27
CA LYS A 843 33.07 -4.12 5.90
C LYS A 843 33.09 -4.29 4.39
N TYR A 844 34.20 -3.87 3.79
CA TYR A 844 34.52 -4.24 2.42
C TYR A 844 35.35 -5.52 2.47
N ILE A 845 35.03 -6.47 1.61
CA ILE A 845 35.59 -7.82 1.68
C ILE A 845 36.07 -8.21 0.28
N ARG A 846 37.31 -8.69 0.18
CA ARG A 846 37.83 -9.39 -1.00
C ARG A 846 37.31 -10.81 -0.99
N MET A 847 36.38 -11.10 -1.89
CA MET A 847 35.71 -12.40 -2.00
C MET A 847 35.45 -12.79 -3.46
N PRO A 848 35.22 -14.08 -3.78
CA PRO A 848 34.81 -14.50 -5.12
C PRO A 848 33.53 -13.79 -5.59
N VAL A 849 33.44 -13.45 -6.87
CA VAL A 849 32.21 -12.95 -7.50
C VAL A 849 31.11 -14.00 -7.32
N GLY A 850 29.88 -13.55 -7.04
CA GLY A 850 28.74 -14.42 -6.73
C GLY A 850 28.57 -14.77 -5.25
N LEU A 851 29.65 -14.84 -4.46
CA LEU A 851 29.50 -15.18 -3.03
C LEU A 851 28.64 -14.16 -2.27
N ASN A 852 28.81 -12.87 -2.55
CA ASN A 852 28.08 -11.81 -1.85
C ASN A 852 26.56 -11.90 -2.07
N ASP A 853 26.14 -12.49 -3.19
CA ASP A 853 24.75 -12.59 -3.61
C ASP A 853 24.11 -13.87 -3.03
N ASP A 854 24.93 -14.87 -2.67
CA ASP A 854 24.52 -16.15 -2.08
C ASP A 854 24.52 -16.18 -0.53
N VAL A 855 25.10 -15.16 0.13
CA VAL A 855 25.18 -15.12 1.61
C VAL A 855 23.85 -14.62 2.18
N LEU A 856 23.06 -15.54 2.75
CA LEU A 856 21.74 -15.21 3.33
C LEU A 856 21.81 -14.71 4.77
N ARG A 857 22.73 -15.25 5.58
CA ARG A 857 22.86 -14.91 7.00
C ARG A 857 24.24 -15.27 7.54
N VAL A 858 24.76 -14.43 8.44
CA VAL A 858 25.93 -14.75 9.27
C VAL A 858 25.47 -14.94 10.71
N VAL A 859 25.85 -16.06 11.33
CA VAL A 859 25.55 -16.34 12.75
C VAL A 859 26.85 -16.34 13.53
N SER A 860 27.03 -15.36 14.41
CA SER A 860 28.10 -15.40 15.41
C SER A 860 27.63 -16.27 16.58
N GLN A 861 28.28 -17.40 16.85
CA GLN A 861 27.95 -18.24 18.00
C GLN A 861 28.88 -17.92 19.18
N GLY A 862 28.31 -17.31 20.22
CA GLY A 862 28.90 -17.15 21.55
C GLY A 862 27.95 -16.35 22.45
N GLU A 863 27.57 -16.88 23.62
CA GLU A 863 26.92 -16.04 24.65
C GLU A 863 28.00 -15.27 25.42
N PRO A 864 27.90 -13.94 25.54
CA PRO A 864 28.90 -13.15 26.25
C PRO A 864 28.83 -13.45 27.75
N GLY A 865 29.97 -13.83 28.33
CA GLY A 865 30.12 -13.84 29.79
C GLY A 865 29.98 -12.42 30.31
N LEU A 866 28.97 -12.16 31.14
CA LEU A 866 28.73 -10.81 31.68
C LEU A 866 29.50 -10.58 33.00
N VAL A 867 30.13 -9.41 33.13
CA VAL A 867 30.77 -8.91 34.36
C VAL A 867 30.09 -7.62 34.81
N THR A 868 29.75 -7.51 36.08
CA THR A 868 29.21 -6.28 36.67
C THR A 868 30.21 -5.12 36.50
N ALA A 869 29.77 -4.04 35.86
CA ALA A 869 30.58 -2.85 35.65
C ALA A 869 30.95 -2.20 36.97
N ARG A 870 32.20 -1.75 37.07
CA ARG A 870 32.73 -1.04 38.24
C ARG A 870 33.27 0.32 37.84
N ASP A 871 33.06 1.33 38.70
CA ASP A 871 33.66 2.65 38.53
C ASP A 871 35.17 2.64 38.82
N GLU A 872 35.83 3.78 38.63
CA GLU A 872 37.27 3.98 38.87
C GLU A 872 37.71 3.64 40.32
N TYR A 873 36.76 3.57 41.26
CA TYR A 873 36.98 3.27 42.67
C TYR A 873 36.57 1.84 43.06
N GLY A 874 36.06 1.05 42.11
CA GLY A 874 35.69 -0.36 42.29
C GLY A 874 34.27 -0.60 42.79
N HIS A 875 33.40 0.40 42.82
CA HIS A 875 31.99 0.25 43.20
C HIS A 875 31.14 -0.22 42.02
N ILE A 876 30.07 -0.97 42.32
CA ILE A 876 29.12 -1.46 41.31
C ILE A 876 28.32 -0.29 40.74
N VAL A 877 28.26 -0.22 39.41
CA VAL A 877 27.47 0.78 38.68
C VAL A 877 26.03 0.28 38.52
N TYR A 878 25.05 1.12 38.85
CA TYR A 878 23.63 0.85 38.67
C TYR A 878 23.01 1.82 37.65
N ASP A 879 22.04 1.36 36.88
CA ASP A 879 21.25 2.19 35.97
C ASP A 879 20.17 3.02 36.70
N GLU A 880 19.43 3.83 35.94
CA GLU A 880 18.36 4.70 36.45
C GLU A 880 17.19 3.95 37.11
N ASN A 881 17.07 2.65 36.86
CA ASN A 881 16.07 1.76 37.44
C ASN A 881 16.63 0.93 38.61
N GLY A 882 17.90 1.15 39.00
CA GLY A 882 18.57 0.46 40.10
C GLY A 882 19.06 -0.94 39.76
N GLN A 883 19.18 -1.30 38.48
CA GLN A 883 19.77 -2.57 38.03
C GLN A 883 21.27 -2.44 37.82
N GLU A 884 22.03 -3.50 38.13
CA GLU A 884 23.48 -3.54 37.89
C GLU A 884 23.79 -3.44 36.40
N VAL A 885 24.60 -2.45 36.02
CA VAL A 885 25.12 -2.33 34.67
C VAL A 885 26.12 -3.46 34.44
N LYS A 886 25.91 -4.28 33.41
CA LYS A 886 26.80 -5.39 33.06
C LYS A 886 27.63 -5.03 31.83
N GLY A 887 28.95 -5.19 31.93
CA GLY A 887 29.89 -5.19 30.82
C GLY A 887 30.25 -6.60 30.38
N GLU A 888 30.92 -6.72 29.25
CA GLU A 888 31.33 -8.00 28.67
C GLU A 888 32.71 -8.44 29.20
N LEU A 889 32.82 -9.70 29.64
CA LEU A 889 34.09 -10.30 30.09
C LEU A 889 34.90 -10.77 28.88
N VAL A 890 35.79 -9.90 28.40
CA VAL A 890 36.63 -10.18 27.23
C VAL A 890 37.93 -10.94 27.55
N GLY A 891 38.23 -11.20 28.83
CA GLY A 891 39.40 -11.99 29.25
C GLY A 891 40.01 -11.60 30.59
N HIS A 892 41.19 -12.14 30.85
CA HIS A 892 42.05 -11.86 32.01
C HIS A 892 43.43 -11.39 31.56
N TYR A 893 44.12 -10.63 32.41
CA TYR A 893 45.54 -10.36 32.24
C TYR A 893 46.30 -10.60 33.54
N ARG A 894 47.58 -10.95 33.41
CA ARG A 894 48.52 -10.97 34.53
C ARG A 894 49.85 -10.35 34.13
N ASP A 895 50.35 -9.48 35.00
CA ASP A 895 51.68 -8.91 34.88
C ASP A 895 52.72 -9.75 35.60
N ARG A 896 53.85 -10.01 34.93
CA ARG A 896 55.01 -10.68 35.51
C ARG A 896 56.28 -9.92 35.14
N ALA A 897 57.03 -9.51 36.15
CA ALA A 897 58.35 -8.92 35.97
C ALA A 897 59.39 -9.61 36.87
N ARG A 898 60.65 -9.66 36.43
CA ARG A 898 61.79 -9.96 37.29
C ARG A 898 62.42 -8.65 37.72
N VAL A 899 62.46 -8.45 39.02
CA VAL A 899 62.97 -7.21 39.61
C VAL A 899 64.29 -7.53 40.29
N GLU A 900 65.32 -6.77 39.96
CA GLU A 900 66.61 -6.79 40.63
C GLU A 900 66.58 -5.80 41.78
N TYR A 901 67.05 -6.26 42.94
CA TYR A 901 67.15 -5.44 44.13
C TYR A 901 68.64 -5.26 44.43
N LEU A 902 69.19 -4.10 44.10
CA LEU A 902 70.55 -3.74 44.49
C LEU A 902 70.49 -2.90 45.76
N GLN A 903 70.97 -3.46 46.87
CA GLN A 903 71.09 -2.67 48.10
C GLN A 903 72.27 -1.71 47.97
N ASP A 904 71.99 -0.45 47.64
CA ASP A 904 73.02 0.57 47.49
C ASP A 904 73.39 1.22 48.83
N GLN A 905 72.54 1.04 49.85
CA GLN A 905 72.80 1.47 51.22
C GLN A 905 72.30 0.43 52.21
N SER A 906 73.23 -0.22 52.93
CA SER A 906 72.89 -1.14 54.02
C SER A 906 72.44 -0.36 55.25
N SER A 907 71.43 -0.85 55.97
CA SER A 907 71.14 -0.38 57.32
C SER A 907 71.74 -1.33 58.35
N TYR A 908 72.37 -0.78 59.38
CA TYR A 908 72.82 -1.55 60.53
C TYR A 908 71.69 -1.66 61.56
N MET A 909 70.74 -2.55 61.29
CA MET A 909 69.63 -2.85 62.20
C MET A 909 69.93 -4.09 63.04
N GLN A 910 69.69 -4.01 64.35
CA GLN A 910 69.62 -5.19 65.21
C GLN A 910 68.15 -5.57 65.40
N PRO A 911 67.74 -6.79 65.01
CA PRO A 911 66.34 -7.21 65.17
C PRO A 911 65.96 -7.26 66.65
N ALA A 912 64.87 -6.58 67.01
CA ALA A 912 64.35 -6.57 68.37
C ALA A 912 63.83 -7.97 68.76
N PRO A 913 64.14 -8.52 69.95
CA PRO A 913 63.83 -9.93 70.27
C PRO A 913 62.35 -10.30 70.44
N SER A 914 61.38 -9.40 70.24
CA SER A 914 59.95 -9.77 70.31
C SER A 914 59.02 -8.73 69.68
N THR A 915 57.84 -9.21 69.26
CA THR A 915 56.89 -8.67 68.27
C THR A 915 56.17 -7.36 68.62
N TYR A 916 56.70 -6.53 69.52
CA TYR A 916 56.04 -5.29 69.93
C TYR A 916 56.99 -4.09 70.16
N GLU A 917 58.22 -4.12 69.66
CA GLU A 917 59.07 -2.92 69.53
C GLU A 917 59.69 -2.85 68.13
N ARG A 918 59.77 -1.62 67.56
CA ARG A 918 60.34 -1.38 66.22
C ARG A 918 61.86 -1.55 66.26
N ASP A 919 62.42 -2.19 65.24
CA ASP A 919 63.87 -2.34 65.05
C ASP A 919 64.56 -0.97 65.15
N ILE A 920 65.62 -0.90 65.96
CA ILE A 920 66.37 0.33 66.22
C ILE A 920 67.45 0.44 65.14
N ASP A 921 67.30 1.44 64.28
CA ASP A 921 68.32 1.86 63.32
C ASP A 921 69.41 2.65 64.05
N TYR A 922 70.60 2.07 64.16
CA TYR A 922 71.72 2.63 64.94
C TYR A 922 72.52 3.69 64.20
N ASP A 923 72.43 3.77 62.88
CA ASP A 923 73.12 4.77 62.06
C ASP A 923 72.17 5.84 61.48
N GLY A 924 70.86 5.68 61.69
CA GLY A 924 69.84 6.63 61.27
C GLY A 924 69.67 6.69 59.76
N SER A 925 70.14 5.66 59.05
CA SER A 925 69.96 5.53 57.61
C SER A 925 69.15 4.26 57.26
N PRO A 926 67.95 4.41 56.68
CA PRO A 926 67.16 3.26 56.27
C PRO A 926 67.88 2.51 55.14
N ALA A 927 67.76 1.17 55.13
CA ALA A 927 68.25 0.39 54.02
C ALA A 927 67.59 0.89 52.73
N ARG A 928 68.41 1.32 51.77
CA ARG A 928 67.95 1.74 50.47
C ARG A 928 68.27 0.65 49.46
N TRP A 929 67.23 0.25 48.76
CA TRP A 929 67.30 -0.70 47.68
C TRP A 929 66.98 0.08 46.42
N ASP A 930 67.93 0.09 45.50
CA ASP A 930 67.66 0.48 44.13
C ASP A 930 66.99 -0.71 43.46
N VAL A 931 65.77 -0.49 42.98
CA VAL A 931 64.91 -1.54 42.46
C VAL A 931 64.76 -1.29 40.98
N ASP A 932 65.40 -2.13 40.18
CA ASP A 932 65.39 -2.01 38.72
C ASP A 932 64.85 -3.29 38.09
N TYR A 933 64.28 -3.17 36.89
CA TYR A 933 63.74 -4.32 36.18
C TYR A 933 64.90 -5.09 35.51
N ASN A 934 65.19 -6.30 36.00
CA ASN A 934 66.23 -7.17 35.42
C ASN A 934 65.87 -7.66 34.00
N SER A 935 64.57 -7.64 33.68
CA SER A 935 64.05 -7.91 32.35
C SER A 935 62.74 -7.15 32.15
N ASP A 936 62.38 -6.88 30.90
CA ASP A 936 61.10 -6.28 30.54
C ASP A 936 59.94 -7.05 31.21
N GLY A 937 59.05 -6.31 31.87
CA GLY A 937 57.81 -6.87 32.40
C GLY A 937 56.96 -7.41 31.26
N ARG A 938 56.45 -8.64 31.40
CA ARG A 938 55.49 -9.22 30.47
C ARG A 938 54.09 -9.13 31.07
N ARG A 939 53.18 -8.49 30.32
CA ARG A 939 51.74 -8.64 30.49
C ARG A 939 51.28 -9.80 29.64
N GLU A 940 50.74 -10.83 30.28
CA GLU A 940 50.16 -12.00 29.62
C GLU A 940 48.64 -11.81 29.60
N TYR A 941 48.02 -11.93 28.43
CA TYR A 941 46.57 -11.87 28.26
C TYR A 941 46.03 -13.27 27.97
N GLU A 942 44.90 -13.60 28.59
CA GLU A 942 44.07 -14.74 28.27
C GLU A 942 42.70 -14.19 27.88
N LEU A 943 42.43 -14.12 26.59
CA LEU A 943 41.15 -13.64 26.07
C LEU A 943 40.20 -14.83 25.92
N PHE A 944 38.97 -14.68 26.38
CA PHE A 944 37.93 -15.69 26.16
C PHE A 944 37.27 -15.40 24.81
N SER A 945 37.18 -16.43 23.96
CA SER A 945 36.52 -16.39 22.64
C SER A 945 35.10 -16.90 22.74
#